data_AF-A0A9P1E484-F1
#
_entry.id   AF-A0A9P1E484-F1
#
_cell.length_a   1.000
_cell.length_b   1.000
_cell.length_c   1.000
_cell.angle_alpha   90.00
_cell.angle_beta   90.00
_cell.angle_gamma   90.00
#
_symmetry.space_group_name_H-M   'P 1'
#
loop_
_entity.id
_entity.type
_entity.pdbx_description
1 polymer ?
#
loop_
_entity_poly.entity_id
_entity_poly.type
_entity_poly.pdbx_seq_one_letter_code
_entity_poly.pdbx_strand_id
1 'polypeptide(L)'
;MANQPQSSLGYSPDTAQPPHQGSHSPIPDPILTSPTLPSTSAPRFPPPLLVQPNQVHSPSIKTPNIHSPSNGIRTGSPRPLLSTPPGPPVFSSPLQPASVPFRTSPATPQPVAFSSGSSLPTSSPPHLSNGSLEELQQTSADREEWTNSTESPNVLFSAYKVLKQKKLANVPSLGFGALVSPGREVALGPNVVQRDTIRCHNCGSYANLYCNILLGSGQWQCVICRNLNASEGRYVASSKDELHNLPELSSPLVDYVQTGNKRPGFFPVSDTRVSAPIVLVIDDCLDESHLQHLQSSLHAFVDSLPPTTRLGIILYGRTVSVYDFSEESIASADVFPGNRSPTQESLKALIYGTGIYLSPMHASLPVAHSIFSSLRPYNLNSTPEASRDRCLGTAVEVALAILQGPSAEMSRGVVKRPGGNSRIIVCAGGPNTCGPGSVPHSFSHPNYPHMEKTALKWMENLGREAHRHNTVIDILCAGTCPVRVPVLQPLAKASGGVLVLHDDFGEAFGVNLQRASGRAAGSHGWLEIRCSDDIFISQVIGPGEESHIDNHESFKNDNALSIQMLSVEETQSLALSMETKRDIKSDFVYFQFAFHFSDIYQSDVSRVISARLPTVDSISAYLGSVQDEVAGVLIAKRTLLRAKSANDALDMKGTIDERIKDIAVKFGSQMPKSKLYQFPKELSVLPELLFHLRRGPLLGGILGHEDERSVLRNLFLNASFDLSLRMIAPRCLMHREGGTFEELPAYDLAMQSDAAVVLDHGTDVFIWLGAELDAQDGKGAAALAACRTLAEELTEMRFPAPRILAFKEGSSQARYFVSRLVPAHKDPPYEQEARFPQLRTLTTEQRTKLKSSFLHFDDPSFCEWMRSFKVLPPEPS
;
A
#
# COMPACT_ATOMS: atom_id res chain seq x y z
N MET A 1 52.72 -18.26 42.48
CA MET A 1 51.92 -19.49 42.66
C MET A 1 51.34 -19.80 41.28
N ALA A 2 51.90 -20.70 40.48
CA ALA A 2 51.90 -22.17 40.62
C ALA A 2 50.44 -22.72 40.62
N ASN A 3 50.01 -23.63 39.73
CA ASN A 3 50.73 -24.44 38.75
C ASN A 3 49.92 -24.79 37.47
N GLN A 4 50.64 -25.36 36.49
CA GLN A 4 50.28 -25.87 35.15
C GLN A 4 49.50 -27.23 35.21
N PRO A 5 49.14 -27.98 34.11
CA PRO A 5 49.97 -28.23 32.90
C PRO A 5 49.33 -28.51 31.49
N GLN A 6 50.15 -28.26 30.46
CA GLN A 6 50.40 -29.07 29.22
C GLN A 6 49.29 -29.28 28.16
N SER A 7 49.57 -29.46 26.85
CA SER A 7 50.85 -29.53 26.09
C SER A 7 50.71 -29.05 24.62
N SER A 8 51.85 -28.83 23.94
CA SER A 8 52.05 -28.11 22.68
C SER A 8 52.52 -28.96 21.47
N LEU A 9 52.60 -28.31 20.28
CA LEU A 9 53.42 -28.55 19.05
C LEU A 9 52.65 -29.19 17.85
N GLY A 10 52.90 -28.87 16.56
CA GLY A 10 53.74 -27.86 15.86
C GLY A 10 53.71 -28.13 14.32
N TYR A 11 53.33 -27.17 13.46
CA TYR A 11 54.16 -26.29 12.58
C TYR A 11 54.88 -26.92 11.34
N SER A 12 54.33 -26.66 10.12
CA SER A 12 54.95 -26.16 8.85
C SER A 12 56.23 -26.78 8.20
N PRO A 13 56.67 -26.41 6.96
CA PRO A 13 56.00 -26.04 5.69
C PRO A 13 56.64 -26.68 4.38
N ASP A 14 56.29 -26.13 3.20
CA ASP A 14 57.14 -25.85 2.00
C ASP A 14 57.11 -26.63 0.64
N THR A 15 56.83 -25.83 -0.42
CA THR A 15 57.34 -25.79 -1.84
C THR A 15 57.03 -26.84 -2.92
N ALA A 16 56.65 -26.33 -4.12
CA ALA A 16 57.05 -26.70 -5.51
C ALA A 16 55.95 -27.11 -6.55
N GLN A 17 56.01 -26.46 -7.73
CA GLN A 17 55.44 -26.83 -9.05
C GLN A 17 56.44 -27.73 -9.84
N PRO A 18 56.22 -28.23 -11.10
CA PRO A 18 55.14 -28.05 -12.12
C PRO A 18 54.54 -29.45 -12.52
N PRO A 19 54.06 -29.84 -13.76
CA PRO A 19 53.91 -29.15 -15.05
C PRO A 19 52.53 -29.31 -15.78
N HIS A 20 52.43 -30.14 -16.83
CA HIS A 20 51.51 -29.98 -17.98
C HIS A 20 51.14 -31.29 -18.72
N GLN A 21 50.05 -31.20 -19.52
CA GLN A 21 49.70 -31.94 -20.77
C GLN A 21 49.16 -33.38 -20.71
N GLY A 22 48.17 -33.66 -21.59
CA GLY A 22 47.73 -35.01 -21.97
C GLY A 22 46.25 -35.08 -22.44
N SER A 23 46.02 -35.23 -23.74
CA SER A 23 44.70 -35.50 -24.34
C SER A 23 44.29 -36.97 -24.26
N HIS A 24 42.99 -37.28 -24.43
CA HIS A 24 42.43 -38.22 -25.43
C HIS A 24 41.07 -38.83 -25.02
N SER A 25 40.08 -38.71 -25.90
CA SER A 25 38.86 -39.55 -25.97
C SER A 25 39.15 -40.83 -26.79
N PRO A 26 38.47 -41.97 -26.55
CA PRO A 26 37.29 -42.30 -27.38
C PRO A 26 36.15 -43.14 -26.71
N ILE A 27 35.19 -43.53 -27.55
CA ILE A 27 33.83 -44.13 -27.39
C ILE A 27 33.92 -45.68 -27.66
N PRO A 28 32.87 -46.59 -27.66
CA PRO A 28 31.68 -46.90 -26.81
C PRO A 28 31.57 -48.39 -26.27
N ASP A 29 30.55 -48.68 -25.42
CA ASP A 29 29.70 -49.91 -25.29
C ASP A 29 30.33 -51.34 -25.07
N PRO A 30 29.59 -52.46 -24.79
CA PRO A 30 28.14 -52.70 -24.63
C PRO A 30 27.64 -53.60 -23.43
N ILE A 31 26.32 -53.51 -23.14
CA ILE A 31 25.29 -54.55 -22.82
C ILE A 31 25.62 -55.80 -21.95
N LEU A 32 24.81 -56.04 -20.90
CA LEU A 32 24.23 -57.37 -20.55
C LEU A 32 22.98 -57.26 -19.62
N THR A 33 22.21 -58.35 -19.46
CA THR A 33 20.72 -58.29 -19.35
C THR A 33 20.05 -59.05 -18.18
N SER A 34 19.02 -58.43 -17.56
CA SER A 34 17.77 -59.06 -17.01
C SER A 34 17.90 -59.99 -15.76
N PRO A 35 16.85 -60.31 -14.94
CA PRO A 35 15.45 -60.57 -15.31
C PRO A 35 14.34 -59.94 -14.40
N THR A 36 13.15 -60.55 -14.37
CA THR A 36 11.79 -59.94 -14.34
C THR A 36 10.92 -60.16 -13.08
N LEU A 37 10.12 -59.14 -12.71
CA LEU A 37 8.67 -59.10 -12.30
C LEU A 37 8.10 -60.07 -11.22
N PRO A 38 7.10 -59.66 -10.38
CA PRO A 38 5.74 -59.31 -10.85
C PRO A 38 5.04 -58.10 -10.17
N SER A 39 3.77 -57.85 -10.56
CA SER A 39 3.05 -56.58 -10.48
C SER A 39 1.62 -56.66 -9.90
N THR A 40 1.16 -55.62 -9.18
CA THR A 40 -0.23 -55.12 -9.04
C THR A 40 -0.18 -53.75 -8.32
N SER A 41 -1.11 -52.79 -8.41
CA SER A 41 -2.13 -52.41 -9.42
C SER A 41 -2.60 -50.98 -9.10
N ALA A 42 -2.88 -50.13 -10.10
CA ALA A 42 -3.45 -48.78 -9.89
C ALA A 42 -4.36 -48.37 -11.09
N PRO A 43 -5.48 -47.65 -10.86
CA PRO A 43 -6.50 -47.41 -11.87
C PRO A 43 -6.18 -46.26 -12.83
N ARG A 44 -6.70 -46.35 -14.06
CA ARG A 44 -6.61 -45.32 -15.11
C ARG A 44 -7.88 -44.46 -15.15
N PHE A 45 -7.71 -43.16 -15.46
CA PHE A 45 -8.72 -42.34 -16.13
C PHE A 45 -8.09 -41.70 -17.40
N PRO A 46 -8.87 -41.39 -18.46
CA PRO A 46 -8.34 -41.08 -19.79
C PRO A 46 -8.05 -39.58 -20.01
N PRO A 47 -7.20 -39.23 -20.99
CA PRO A 47 -6.98 -37.84 -21.39
C PRO A 47 -8.13 -37.29 -22.27
N PRO A 48 -8.45 -35.98 -22.19
CA PRO A 48 -9.42 -35.34 -23.08
C PRO A 48 -8.87 -35.13 -24.50
N LEU A 49 -9.78 -35.09 -25.47
CA LEU A 49 -9.50 -35.08 -26.90
C LEU A 49 -9.11 -33.71 -27.46
N LEU A 50 -8.15 -33.69 -28.37
CA LEU A 50 -7.85 -32.56 -29.27
C LEU A 50 -8.97 -32.43 -30.31
N VAL A 51 -9.57 -31.24 -30.42
CA VAL A 51 -10.51 -30.88 -31.48
C VAL A 51 -9.86 -29.82 -32.38
N GLN A 52 -9.75 -30.13 -33.68
CA GLN A 52 -9.32 -29.16 -34.70
C GLN A 52 -10.45 -28.16 -35.00
N PRO A 53 -10.16 -26.86 -35.18
CA PRO A 53 -11.15 -25.91 -35.70
C PRO A 53 -11.30 -26.07 -37.22
N ASN A 54 -12.48 -26.47 -37.68
CA ASN A 54 -12.82 -26.49 -39.10
C ASN A 54 -13.10 -25.08 -39.64
N GLN A 55 -12.64 -24.82 -40.86
CA GLN A 55 -12.99 -23.64 -41.66
C GLN A 55 -14.44 -23.73 -42.16
N VAL A 56 -15.21 -22.62 -42.16
CA VAL A 56 -16.22 -22.30 -43.20
C VAL A 56 -16.48 -20.78 -43.26
N HIS A 57 -16.28 -20.26 -44.49
CA HIS A 57 -16.76 -19.03 -45.16
C HIS A 57 -17.40 -17.82 -44.43
N SER A 58 -16.84 -16.65 -44.76
CA SER A 58 -17.40 -15.29 -44.57
C SER A 58 -18.40 -14.90 -45.67
N PRO A 59 -19.41 -14.04 -45.39
CA PRO A 59 -20.15 -13.31 -46.41
C PRO A 59 -19.63 -11.86 -46.57
N SER A 60 -19.35 -11.45 -47.82
CA SER A 60 -19.01 -10.05 -48.13
C SER A 60 -20.26 -9.18 -48.24
N ILE A 61 -20.21 -7.93 -47.75
CA ILE A 61 -21.17 -6.88 -48.14
C ILE A 61 -20.41 -5.68 -48.71
N LYS A 62 -20.92 -5.18 -49.83
CA LYS A 62 -20.30 -4.15 -50.68
C LYS A 62 -20.65 -2.74 -50.20
N THR A 63 -19.69 -1.83 -50.34
CA THR A 63 -19.94 -0.38 -50.40
C THR A 63 -20.85 0.01 -51.56
N PRO A 64 -21.64 1.08 -51.40
CA PRO A 64 -21.79 2.05 -52.47
C PRO A 64 -21.58 3.50 -51.99
N ASN A 65 -20.75 4.25 -52.71
CA ASN A 65 -20.84 5.71 -52.77
C ASN A 65 -22.10 6.11 -53.56
N ILE A 66 -22.70 7.28 -53.28
CA ILE A 66 -23.16 8.25 -54.31
C ILE A 66 -23.69 9.57 -53.68
N HIS A 67 -23.17 10.67 -54.24
CA HIS A 67 -23.59 12.08 -54.32
C HIS A 67 -24.60 12.77 -53.37
N SER A 68 -24.22 14.01 -53.05
CA SER A 68 -25.01 15.14 -52.55
C SER A 68 -26.08 15.67 -53.53
N PRO A 69 -27.08 16.42 -53.02
CA PRO A 69 -27.46 17.68 -53.66
C PRO A 69 -27.64 18.87 -52.68
N SER A 70 -27.75 20.08 -53.26
CA SER A 70 -27.87 21.39 -52.59
C SER A 70 -29.28 22.00 -52.68
N ASN A 71 -29.56 23.03 -51.85
CA ASN A 71 -30.81 23.83 -51.72
C ASN A 71 -31.97 23.10 -50.99
N GLY A 72 -32.84 23.72 -50.19
CA GLY A 72 -32.90 25.09 -49.65
C GLY A 72 -34.29 25.44 -49.04
N ILE A 73 -34.33 26.34 -48.04
CA ILE A 73 -35.52 27.07 -47.47
C ILE A 73 -36.41 26.39 -46.38
N ARG A 74 -36.19 26.86 -45.13
CA ARG A 74 -37.11 27.21 -43.99
C ARG A 74 -38.49 26.52 -43.79
N THR A 75 -38.72 25.98 -42.57
CA THR A 75 -39.86 26.33 -41.65
C THR A 75 -39.55 25.95 -40.17
N GLY A 76 -40.23 26.60 -39.21
CA GLY A 76 -39.78 26.77 -37.81
C GLY A 76 -40.00 25.66 -36.75
N SER A 77 -39.18 25.77 -35.68
CA SER A 77 -39.43 25.44 -34.24
C SER A 77 -39.35 23.98 -33.73
N PRO A 78 -39.11 23.72 -32.42
CA PRO A 78 -38.54 24.56 -31.34
C PRO A 78 -37.24 23.97 -30.71
N ARG A 79 -36.66 24.66 -29.71
CA ARG A 79 -35.37 24.29 -29.04
C ARG A 79 -35.53 23.16 -28.00
N PRO A 80 -34.59 22.20 -27.89
CA PRO A 80 -34.41 21.40 -26.68
C PRO A 80 -33.68 22.19 -25.59
N LEU A 81 -34.09 22.01 -24.33
CA LEU A 81 -33.38 22.51 -23.15
C LEU A 81 -32.14 21.65 -22.88
N LEU A 82 -31.00 22.28 -22.60
CA LEU A 82 -29.82 21.61 -22.05
C LEU A 82 -30.09 21.26 -20.58
N SER A 83 -30.21 19.97 -20.27
CA SER A 83 -30.21 19.47 -18.90
C SER A 83 -28.81 19.61 -18.30
N THR A 84 -28.73 20.28 -17.15
CA THR A 84 -27.52 20.32 -16.32
C THR A 84 -27.16 18.91 -15.82
N PRO A 85 -25.87 18.57 -15.67
CA PRO A 85 -25.48 17.30 -15.06
C PRO A 85 -26.01 17.18 -13.62
N PRO A 86 -26.31 15.97 -13.14
CA PRO A 86 -26.73 15.75 -11.75
C PRO A 86 -25.61 16.13 -10.78
N GLY A 87 -26.01 16.59 -9.59
CA GLY A 87 -25.08 16.85 -8.48
C GLY A 87 -24.52 15.55 -7.86
N PRO A 88 -23.54 15.67 -6.93
CA PRO A 88 -22.95 14.52 -6.27
C PRO A 88 -23.98 13.72 -5.46
N PRO A 89 -23.79 12.38 -5.31
CA PRO A 89 -24.72 11.52 -4.59
C PRO A 89 -24.79 11.89 -3.09
N VAL A 90 -25.97 11.69 -2.48
CA VAL A 90 -26.21 12.00 -1.07
C VAL A 90 -26.10 10.72 -0.23
N PHE A 91 -25.22 10.73 0.75
CA PHE A 91 -24.96 9.60 1.64
C PHE A 91 -25.94 9.58 2.83
N SER A 92 -26.36 8.38 3.25
CA SER A 92 -27.23 8.15 4.41
C SER A 92 -26.49 8.09 5.76
N SER A 93 -25.16 8.19 5.74
CA SER A 93 -24.26 8.20 6.92
C SER A 93 -23.19 9.27 6.73
N PRO A 94 -22.69 9.92 7.80
CA PRO A 94 -21.70 11.00 7.67
C PRO A 94 -20.34 10.47 7.23
N LEU A 95 -19.89 10.87 6.03
CA LEU A 95 -18.49 10.77 5.63
C LEU A 95 -17.67 11.84 6.38
N GLN A 96 -16.45 11.51 6.80
CA GLN A 96 -15.49 12.56 7.14
C GLN A 96 -15.13 13.37 5.88
N PRO A 97 -15.02 14.71 5.97
CA PRO A 97 -14.82 15.55 4.79
C PRO A 97 -13.41 15.38 4.21
N ALA A 98 -13.34 14.84 2.99
CA ALA A 98 -12.14 14.94 2.17
C ALA A 98 -11.99 16.37 1.60
N SER A 99 -10.81 16.96 1.78
CA SER A 99 -10.48 18.30 1.28
C SER A 99 -10.16 18.28 -0.22
N VAL A 100 -10.86 19.11 -0.99
CA VAL A 100 -10.79 19.20 -2.46
C VAL A 100 -9.57 20.01 -2.95
N PRO A 101 -8.90 19.57 -4.04
CA PRO A 101 -8.21 20.46 -4.98
C PRO A 101 -8.85 20.48 -6.39
N PHE A 102 -8.49 21.48 -7.18
CA PHE A 102 -9.30 22.02 -8.29
C PHE A 102 -9.29 21.24 -9.62
N ARG A 103 -10.44 21.29 -10.31
CA ARG A 103 -10.62 20.93 -11.73
C ARG A 103 -10.13 22.06 -12.65
N THR A 104 -9.28 21.76 -13.63
CA THR A 104 -8.75 22.74 -14.60
C THR A 104 -9.61 22.87 -15.86
N SER A 105 -9.97 24.09 -16.25
CA SER A 105 -10.38 24.47 -17.62
C SER A 105 -10.25 26.00 -17.82
N PRO A 106 -10.06 26.51 -19.06
CA PRO A 106 -9.16 27.65 -19.26
C PRO A 106 -9.83 28.98 -19.63
N ALA A 107 -9.26 30.11 -19.15
CA ALA A 107 -9.30 31.42 -19.82
C ALA A 107 -8.29 32.41 -19.20
N THR A 108 -7.65 33.24 -20.03
CA THR A 108 -6.87 34.44 -19.66
C THR A 108 -7.07 35.51 -20.75
N PRO A 109 -6.67 36.79 -20.54
CA PRO A 109 -6.98 37.65 -19.39
C PRO A 109 -7.42 39.07 -19.81
N GLN A 110 -7.91 39.91 -18.89
CA GLN A 110 -7.54 41.35 -18.79
C GLN A 110 -8.08 42.00 -17.49
N PRO A 111 -7.40 43.02 -16.93
CA PRO A 111 -7.79 43.70 -15.68
C PRO A 111 -8.45 45.07 -15.91
N VAL A 112 -9.13 45.64 -14.89
CA VAL A 112 -9.08 47.08 -14.49
C VAL A 112 -9.98 47.40 -13.27
N ALA A 113 -9.44 48.23 -12.37
CA ALA A 113 -10.05 49.12 -11.35
C ALA A 113 -10.88 48.58 -10.15
N PHE A 114 -10.60 49.21 -9.00
CA PHE A 114 -11.33 49.16 -7.73
C PHE A 114 -12.53 50.12 -7.68
N SER A 115 -13.55 49.80 -6.87
CA SER A 115 -14.37 50.80 -6.16
C SER A 115 -15.02 50.19 -4.90
N SER A 116 -15.08 50.97 -3.81
CA SER A 116 -15.46 50.52 -2.46
C SER A 116 -16.95 50.68 -2.12
N GLY A 117 -17.45 49.91 -1.13
CA GLY A 117 -18.49 50.38 -0.20
C GLY A 117 -19.61 49.38 0.19
N SER A 118 -19.81 49.19 1.51
CA SER A 118 -21.03 48.76 2.24
C SER A 118 -21.76 47.44 1.84
N SER A 119 -22.42 46.68 2.73
CA SER A 119 -22.52 46.66 4.20
C SER A 119 -23.19 45.34 4.66
N LEU A 120 -22.98 44.98 5.93
CA LEU A 120 -23.60 43.88 6.72
C LEU A 120 -25.16 43.84 6.68
N PRO A 121 -25.87 42.75 7.10
CA PRO A 121 -25.50 41.87 8.23
C PRO A 121 -25.80 40.35 8.15
N THR A 122 -25.27 39.66 9.16
CA THR A 122 -25.46 38.24 9.52
C THR A 122 -26.67 38.02 10.43
N SER A 123 -27.33 36.85 10.35
CA SER A 123 -28.38 36.42 11.30
C SER A 123 -28.26 34.94 11.70
N SER A 124 -28.41 34.68 13.00
CA SER A 124 -28.24 33.38 13.69
C SER A 124 -29.42 32.40 13.51
N PRO A 125 -29.23 31.09 13.79
CA PRO A 125 -30.34 30.12 13.90
C PRO A 125 -31.09 30.21 15.27
N PRO A 126 -32.32 29.67 15.39
CA PRO A 126 -33.25 30.02 16.48
C PRO A 126 -33.25 29.10 17.72
N HIS A 127 -33.72 29.65 18.85
CA HIS A 127 -34.00 28.98 20.13
C HIS A 127 -35.43 28.42 20.24
N LEU A 128 -35.60 27.33 21.02
CA LEU A 128 -36.70 27.07 21.98
C LEU A 128 -36.10 26.15 23.08
N SER A 129 -35.98 26.51 24.37
CA SER A 129 -37.00 26.79 25.43
C SER A 129 -37.52 25.53 26.15
N ASN A 130 -37.71 25.44 27.48
CA ASN A 130 -37.16 26.17 28.65
C ASN A 130 -37.56 25.43 29.97
N GLY A 131 -36.84 25.64 31.10
CA GLY A 131 -37.23 25.22 32.47
C GLY A 131 -36.70 23.85 32.94
N SER A 132 -36.37 23.62 34.23
CA SER A 132 -36.43 24.47 35.44
C SER A 132 -35.29 24.12 36.42
N LEU A 133 -34.94 25.04 37.32
CA LEU A 133 -33.77 24.95 38.22
C LEU A 133 -34.23 25.09 39.68
N GLU A 134 -33.93 24.09 40.52
CA GLU A 134 -33.97 24.19 42.00
C GLU A 134 -32.76 23.46 42.60
N GLU A 135 -32.30 23.95 43.75
CA GLU A 135 -30.97 23.69 44.33
C GLU A 135 -30.92 22.46 45.24
N LEU A 136 -29.74 21.82 45.37
CA LEU A 136 -29.16 21.52 46.70
C LEU A 136 -27.67 21.09 46.63
N GLN A 137 -26.97 21.33 47.75
CA GLN A 137 -25.51 21.37 47.87
C GLN A 137 -24.79 20.00 47.93
N GLN A 138 -23.56 20.00 47.40
CA GLN A 138 -22.36 19.33 47.92
C GLN A 138 -22.40 17.83 48.34
N THR A 139 -21.70 16.98 47.58
CA THR A 139 -20.64 16.07 48.10
C THR A 139 -19.74 15.55 46.96
N SER A 140 -18.44 15.35 47.24
CA SER A 140 -17.41 14.61 46.45
C SER A 140 -17.24 14.98 44.96
N ALA A 141 -16.08 15.47 44.50
CA ALA A 141 -14.82 14.71 44.36
C ALA A 141 -14.96 13.46 43.46
N ASP A 142 -14.02 13.31 42.51
CA ASP A 142 -13.87 12.19 41.57
C ASP A 142 -14.98 11.99 40.52
N ARG A 143 -15.03 12.88 39.52
CA ARG A 143 -15.63 12.58 38.21
C ARG A 143 -15.11 13.45 37.06
N GLU A 144 -13.81 13.41 36.79
CA GLU A 144 -13.28 13.90 35.50
C GLU A 144 -13.83 13.03 34.36
N GLU A 145 -14.50 13.64 33.39
CA GLU A 145 -15.05 12.95 32.23
C GLU A 145 -13.92 12.37 31.37
N TRP A 146 -13.91 11.05 31.20
CA TRP A 146 -13.07 10.38 30.19
C TRP A 146 -13.64 10.64 28.79
N THR A 147 -13.46 11.87 28.29
CA THR A 147 -13.68 12.18 26.88
C THR A 147 -12.70 11.40 26.02
N ASN A 148 -13.16 10.83 24.89
CA ASN A 148 -12.38 10.01 23.96
C ASN A 148 -11.34 10.82 23.15
N SER A 149 -10.38 11.47 23.83
CA SER A 149 -9.37 12.34 23.22
C SER A 149 -8.17 11.57 22.62
N THR A 150 -8.36 10.31 22.21
CA THR A 150 -7.28 9.35 21.93
C THR A 150 -7.08 9.05 20.44
N GLU A 151 -7.96 9.53 19.57
CA GLU A 151 -7.98 9.15 18.15
C GLU A 151 -7.18 10.13 17.28
N SER A 152 -5.85 9.99 17.37
CA SER A 152 -4.94 10.43 16.31
C SER A 152 -5.03 9.43 15.16
N PRO A 153 -5.45 9.81 13.92
CA PRO A 153 -5.64 8.86 12.81
C PRO A 153 -4.35 8.13 12.41
N ASN A 154 -3.19 8.69 12.78
CA ASN A 154 -1.88 8.09 12.62
C ASN A 154 -1.59 6.86 13.49
N VAL A 155 -2.34 6.60 14.57
CA VAL A 155 -2.07 5.49 15.51
C VAL A 155 -3.36 4.79 15.90
N LEU A 156 -3.55 3.57 15.40
CA LEU A 156 -4.72 2.75 15.67
C LEU A 156 -4.31 1.55 16.53
N PHE A 157 -4.72 1.53 17.80
CA PHE A 157 -4.47 0.40 18.70
C PHE A 157 -5.47 -0.73 18.48
N SER A 158 -5.04 -1.98 18.67
CA SER A 158 -5.93 -3.15 18.64
C SER A 158 -6.92 -3.18 19.80
N ALA A 159 -6.66 -2.44 20.88
CA ALA A 159 -7.57 -2.23 22.00
C ALA A 159 -7.26 -0.92 22.74
N TYR A 160 -8.28 -0.26 23.29
CA TYR A 160 -8.12 0.97 24.08
C TYR A 160 -7.86 0.74 25.58
N LYS A 161 -7.74 -0.52 26.02
CA LYS A 161 -7.30 -0.90 27.38
C LYS A 161 -6.22 -1.98 27.29
N VAL A 162 -5.38 -2.07 28.31
CA VAL A 162 -4.32 -3.09 28.41
C VAL A 162 -4.60 -4.02 29.61
N LEU A 163 -4.52 -5.33 29.42
CA LEU A 163 -4.70 -6.29 30.52
C LEU A 163 -3.51 -6.23 31.51
N LYS A 164 -3.79 -6.06 32.81
CA LYS A 164 -2.75 -6.01 33.86
C LYS A 164 -1.99 -7.34 33.98
N GLN A 165 -2.68 -8.48 33.83
CA GLN A 165 -2.07 -9.81 33.99
C GLN A 165 -1.38 -10.28 32.70
N LYS A 166 -0.06 -10.50 32.76
CA LYS A 166 0.77 -10.94 31.62
C LYS A 166 0.21 -12.17 30.91
N LYS A 167 -0.26 -13.17 31.67
CA LYS A 167 -0.77 -14.43 31.12
C LYS A 167 -2.01 -14.24 30.24
N LEU A 168 -2.83 -13.22 30.54
CA LEU A 168 -4.02 -12.88 29.78
C LEU A 168 -3.70 -11.89 28.65
N ALA A 169 -2.80 -10.93 28.90
CA ALA A 169 -2.35 -9.95 27.90
C ALA A 169 -1.63 -10.63 26.71
N ASN A 170 -0.74 -11.59 26.96
CA ASN A 170 0.09 -12.21 25.93
C ASN A 170 -0.58 -13.44 25.27
N VAL A 171 -1.91 -13.50 25.21
CA VAL A 171 -2.64 -14.57 24.50
C VAL A 171 -2.43 -14.40 22.98
N PRO A 172 -1.73 -15.31 22.27
CA PRO A 172 -1.25 -15.02 20.90
C PRO A 172 -2.34 -14.97 19.82
N SER A 173 -3.53 -15.50 20.10
CA SER A 173 -4.63 -15.63 19.14
C SER A 173 -5.33 -14.31 18.85
N LEU A 174 -5.44 -13.42 19.84
CA LEU A 174 -5.84 -12.02 19.64
C LEU A 174 -4.59 -11.13 19.60
N GLY A 175 -3.81 -11.13 20.69
CA GLY A 175 -2.64 -10.27 20.86
C GLY A 175 -3.00 -8.81 21.18
N PHE A 176 -1.98 -7.99 21.37
CA PHE A 176 -2.08 -6.54 21.51
C PHE A 176 -1.07 -5.86 20.57
N GLY A 177 -1.40 -4.68 20.05
CA GLY A 177 -0.56 -3.99 19.08
C GLY A 177 -1.15 -2.68 18.56
N ALA A 178 -0.48 -2.08 17.58
CA ALA A 178 -0.93 -0.87 16.91
C ALA A 178 -0.52 -0.83 15.44
N LEU A 179 -1.33 -0.18 14.60
CA LEU A 179 -0.94 0.32 13.28
C LEU A 179 -0.50 1.77 13.43
N VAL A 180 0.64 2.13 12.85
CA VAL A 180 1.25 3.46 12.98
C VAL A 180 1.65 3.97 11.60
N SER A 181 1.21 5.17 11.24
CA SER A 181 1.48 5.81 9.94
C SER A 181 2.07 7.21 10.12
N PRO A 182 3.04 7.63 9.29
CA PRO A 182 3.57 9.00 9.34
C PRO A 182 2.47 10.03 9.05
N GLY A 183 1.46 9.65 8.25
CA GLY A 183 0.28 10.46 7.92
C GLY A 183 0.54 11.51 6.84
N ARG A 184 -0.41 12.43 6.70
CA ARG A 184 -0.38 13.48 5.68
C ARG A 184 0.59 14.62 5.99
N GLU A 185 0.84 15.45 4.98
CA GLU A 185 1.53 16.74 5.06
C GLU A 185 1.09 17.56 6.29
N VAL A 186 2.03 18.31 6.89
CA VAL A 186 1.79 19.14 8.08
C VAL A 186 0.96 20.36 7.70
N ALA A 187 -0.37 20.27 7.82
CA ALA A 187 -1.24 21.43 7.69
C ALA A 187 -0.94 22.46 8.78
N LEU A 188 -0.79 23.75 8.40
CA LEU A 188 -0.59 24.83 9.35
C LEU A 188 -1.77 24.91 10.33
N GLY A 189 -1.50 24.69 11.61
CA GLY A 189 -2.49 24.64 12.67
C GLY A 189 -1.88 24.84 14.06
N PRO A 190 -2.69 24.89 15.13
CA PRO A 190 -2.21 25.18 16.49
C PRO A 190 -1.22 24.13 17.03
N ASN A 191 -1.22 22.92 16.46
CA ASN A 191 -0.33 21.82 16.84
C ASN A 191 1.04 21.86 16.15
N VAL A 192 1.32 22.90 15.34
CA VAL A 192 2.60 23.07 14.63
C VAL A 192 3.51 24.02 15.41
N VAL A 193 4.70 23.54 15.78
CA VAL A 193 5.60 24.19 16.74
C VAL A 193 6.95 24.48 16.09
N GLN A 194 7.26 25.77 15.87
CA GLN A 194 8.52 26.20 15.24
C GLN A 194 9.61 26.54 16.28
N ARG A 195 10.03 25.53 17.05
CA ARG A 195 11.12 25.63 18.05
C ARG A 195 11.71 24.26 18.37
N ASP A 196 12.86 24.25 19.03
CA ASP A 196 13.52 23.03 19.48
C ASP A 196 12.66 22.22 20.46
N THR A 197 12.75 20.90 20.36
CA THR A 197 12.00 19.95 21.19
C THR A 197 12.54 19.93 22.63
N ILE A 198 11.68 19.59 23.60
CA ILE A 198 12.12 19.27 24.97
C ILE A 198 12.10 17.75 25.14
N ARG A 199 13.29 17.17 25.34
CA ARG A 199 13.49 15.73 25.56
C ARG A 199 13.94 15.44 26.99
N CYS A 200 13.57 14.28 27.50
CA CYS A 200 14.01 13.78 28.80
C CYS A 200 15.50 13.40 28.74
N HIS A 201 16.33 14.00 29.60
CA HIS A 201 17.79 13.78 29.58
C HIS A 201 18.22 12.34 29.92
N ASN A 202 17.28 11.51 30.41
CA ASN A 202 17.57 10.14 30.84
C ASN A 202 17.21 9.11 29.78
N CYS A 203 16.10 9.30 29.05
CA CYS A 203 15.55 8.29 28.14
C CYS A 203 15.08 8.84 26.79
N GLY A 204 15.34 10.11 26.45
CA GLY A 204 15.00 10.69 25.14
C GLY A 204 13.51 10.96 24.86
N SER A 205 12.60 10.59 25.75
CA SER A 205 11.16 10.82 25.58
C SER A 205 10.83 12.32 25.59
N TYR A 206 9.97 12.75 24.67
CA TYR A 206 9.48 14.11 24.54
C TYR A 206 8.50 14.46 25.66
N ALA A 207 8.55 15.72 26.13
CA ALA A 207 7.50 16.29 26.96
C ALA A 207 6.15 16.22 26.24
N ASN A 208 5.07 15.92 26.98
CA ASN A 208 3.74 15.68 26.43
C ASN A 208 2.64 15.98 27.48
N LEU A 209 1.37 16.03 27.06
CA LEU A 209 0.21 16.36 27.90
C LEU A 209 0.00 15.50 29.16
N TYR A 210 0.66 14.33 29.25
CA TYR A 210 0.56 13.46 30.42
C TYR A 210 1.66 13.70 31.46
N CYS A 211 2.65 14.54 31.15
CA CYS A 211 3.74 14.89 32.06
C CYS A 211 3.23 15.77 33.21
N ASN A 212 3.63 15.43 34.44
CA ASN A 212 3.35 16.28 35.60
C ASN A 212 4.32 17.47 35.61
N ILE A 213 3.79 18.69 35.56
CA ILE A 213 4.56 19.94 35.60
C ILE A 213 4.48 20.53 37.01
N LEU A 214 5.64 20.81 37.61
CA LEU A 214 5.74 21.53 38.87
C LEU A 214 5.61 23.03 38.61
N LEU A 215 4.48 23.61 39.01
CA LEU A 215 4.21 25.05 38.88
C LEU A 215 5.28 25.89 39.62
N GLY A 216 5.54 27.10 39.13
CA GLY A 216 6.59 27.98 39.63
C GLY A 216 8.03 27.59 39.24
N SER A 217 8.43 26.31 39.36
CA SER A 217 9.77 25.86 38.92
C SER A 217 9.82 25.46 37.44
N GLY A 218 8.67 25.09 36.87
CA GLY A 218 8.55 24.57 35.51
C GLY A 218 9.25 23.24 35.28
N GLN A 219 9.70 22.54 36.32
CA GLN A 219 10.28 21.19 36.16
C GLN A 219 9.19 20.19 35.79
N TRP A 220 9.52 19.19 34.97
CA TRP A 220 8.55 18.24 34.44
C TRP A 220 8.99 16.79 34.66
N GLN A 221 8.05 15.95 35.06
CA GLN A 221 8.28 14.52 35.25
C GLN A 221 7.96 13.75 33.96
N CYS A 222 8.95 13.03 33.43
CA CYS A 222 8.78 12.19 32.26
C CYS A 222 7.86 10.99 32.56
N VAL A 223 6.80 10.78 31.79
CA VAL A 223 5.86 9.66 32.01
C VAL A 223 6.46 8.27 31.75
N ILE A 224 7.44 8.18 30.85
CA ILE A 224 8.12 6.92 30.51
C ILE A 224 9.06 6.47 31.64
N CYS A 225 10.14 7.21 31.93
CA CYS A 225 11.15 6.79 32.91
C CYS A 225 11.04 7.44 34.31
N ARG A 226 10.02 8.27 34.57
CA ARG A 226 9.76 8.98 35.86
C ARG A 226 10.84 9.95 36.34
N ASN A 227 11.91 10.14 35.58
CA ASN A 227 12.93 11.16 35.84
C ASN A 227 12.34 12.58 35.81
N LEU A 228 12.81 13.44 36.73
CA LEU A 228 12.47 14.86 36.77
C LEU A 228 13.47 15.66 35.93
N ASN A 229 12.96 16.49 35.02
CA ASN A 229 13.76 17.25 34.08
C ASN A 229 13.50 18.76 34.26
N ALA A 230 14.49 19.59 33.93
CA ALA A 230 14.27 21.03 33.74
C ALA A 230 13.55 21.30 32.41
N SER A 231 12.84 22.43 32.32
CA SER A 231 12.22 22.93 31.09
C SER A 231 12.90 24.17 30.52
N GLU A 232 14.04 24.59 31.08
CA GLU A 232 14.74 25.83 30.69
C GLU A 232 13.86 27.09 30.83
N GLY A 233 12.90 27.06 31.77
CA GLY A 233 11.91 28.12 31.95
C GLY A 233 10.67 27.98 31.08
N ARG A 234 10.66 27.11 30.07
CA ARG A 234 9.55 27.01 29.08
C ARG A 234 8.22 26.55 29.68
N TYR A 235 8.24 25.85 30.82
CA TYR A 235 7.03 25.42 31.56
C TYR A 235 6.86 26.14 32.91
N VAL A 236 7.55 27.26 33.12
CA VAL A 236 7.31 28.11 34.30
C VAL A 236 5.98 28.82 34.10
N ALA A 237 4.98 28.33 34.82
CA ALA A 237 3.61 28.84 34.81
C ALA A 237 3.12 29.11 36.24
N SER A 238 2.23 30.09 36.38
CA SER A 238 1.54 30.45 37.61
C SER A 238 0.32 29.56 37.88
N SER A 239 -0.32 29.06 36.82
CA SER A 239 -1.50 28.18 36.84
C SER A 239 -1.38 27.04 35.83
N LYS A 240 -2.32 26.09 35.87
CA LYS A 240 -2.41 25.05 34.82
C LYS A 240 -2.94 25.60 33.49
N ASP A 241 -3.78 26.63 33.52
CA ASP A 241 -4.41 27.20 32.33
C ASP A 241 -3.39 27.83 31.38
N GLU A 242 -2.32 28.43 31.93
CA GLU A 242 -1.18 28.92 31.15
C GLU A 242 -0.49 27.79 30.35
N LEU A 243 -0.37 26.60 30.93
CA LEU A 243 0.27 25.43 30.30
C LEU A 243 -0.59 24.85 29.17
N HIS A 244 -1.92 24.98 29.22
CA HIS A 244 -2.80 24.52 28.14
C HIS A 244 -2.60 25.28 26.82
N ASN A 245 -2.02 26.48 26.86
CA ASN A 245 -1.63 27.23 25.65
C ASN A 245 -0.39 26.67 24.95
N LEU A 246 0.34 25.72 25.57
CA LEU A 246 1.50 25.07 24.98
C LEU A 246 1.04 23.79 24.26
N PRO A 247 1.13 23.71 22.91
CA PRO A 247 0.54 22.61 22.16
C PRO A 247 1.03 21.23 22.58
N GLU A 248 2.29 21.09 22.98
CA GLU A 248 2.84 19.80 23.45
C GLU A 248 2.31 19.36 24.81
N LEU A 249 1.71 20.27 25.60
CA LEU A 249 1.08 19.95 26.88
C LEU A 249 -0.45 19.87 26.79
N SER A 250 -1.05 20.19 25.63
CA SER A 250 -2.51 20.14 25.41
C SER A 250 -2.97 19.23 24.28
N SER A 251 -2.11 18.89 23.31
CA SER A 251 -2.43 18.00 22.18
C SER A 251 -1.70 16.64 22.28
N PRO A 252 -2.36 15.52 21.92
CA PRO A 252 -1.70 14.22 21.80
C PRO A 252 -0.81 14.09 20.56
N LEU A 253 -0.96 14.96 19.56
CA LEU A 253 -0.13 15.03 18.35
C LEU A 253 0.42 16.45 18.19
N VAL A 254 1.73 16.58 18.06
CA VAL A 254 2.43 17.85 17.79
C VAL A 254 3.50 17.68 16.74
N ASP A 255 3.53 18.59 15.77
CA ASP A 255 4.50 18.64 14.69
C ASP A 255 5.51 19.75 14.96
N TYR A 256 6.74 19.37 15.32
CA TYR A 256 7.84 20.33 15.43
C TYR A 256 8.48 20.52 14.06
N VAL A 257 8.47 21.73 13.52
CA VAL A 257 8.95 22.02 12.16
C VAL A 257 10.15 22.95 12.22
N GLN A 258 11.29 22.47 11.72
CA GLN A 258 12.52 23.25 11.58
C GLN A 258 12.80 23.51 10.10
N THR A 259 12.60 24.76 9.67
CA THR A 259 13.01 25.19 8.32
C THR A 259 14.52 25.44 8.31
N GLY A 260 15.28 24.56 7.67
CA GLY A 260 16.75 24.55 7.74
C GLY A 260 17.42 25.88 7.38
N ASN A 261 17.98 26.56 8.39
CA ASN A 261 18.89 27.71 8.30
C ASN A 261 18.66 28.70 7.14
N LYS A 262 17.57 29.48 7.23
CA LYS A 262 17.54 30.86 6.72
C LYS A 262 17.31 31.80 7.90
N ARG A 263 18.02 32.93 7.91
CA ARG A 263 18.03 33.89 9.03
C ARG A 263 16.60 34.27 9.45
N PRO A 264 16.31 34.44 10.75
CA PRO A 264 15.03 35.01 11.17
C PRO A 264 14.82 36.37 10.47
N GLY A 265 13.72 36.50 9.73
CA GLY A 265 13.38 37.69 8.94
C GLY A 265 13.53 37.58 7.42
N PHE A 266 13.98 36.45 6.86
CA PHE A 266 13.97 36.22 5.41
C PHE A 266 13.20 34.94 5.02
N PHE A 267 11.88 35.09 4.86
CA PHE A 267 11.08 34.11 4.13
C PHE A 267 11.51 34.16 2.65
N PRO A 268 12.01 33.08 2.05
CA PRO A 268 12.16 33.01 0.61
C PRO A 268 10.76 33.02 -0.02
N VAL A 269 10.34 34.14 -0.61
CA VAL A 269 9.10 34.24 -1.39
C VAL A 269 9.34 33.58 -2.76
N SER A 270 9.61 32.29 -2.73
CA SER A 270 9.91 31.46 -3.88
C SER A 270 9.32 30.08 -3.61
N ASP A 271 8.21 29.84 -4.29
CA ASP A 271 7.39 28.63 -4.32
C ASP A 271 8.13 27.44 -5.00
N THR A 272 9.44 27.34 -4.73
CA THR A 272 10.34 26.37 -5.35
C THR A 272 10.25 25.05 -4.60
N ARG A 273 9.17 24.31 -4.87
CA ARG A 273 9.22 22.84 -4.82
C ARG A 273 10.37 22.40 -5.72
N VAL A 274 11.51 22.05 -5.12
CA VAL A 274 12.62 21.42 -5.83
C VAL A 274 12.19 19.98 -6.09
N SER A 275 11.39 19.78 -7.13
CA SER A 275 10.93 18.47 -7.55
C SER A 275 12.12 17.53 -7.69
N ALA A 276 12.08 16.43 -6.93
CA ALA A 276 13.10 15.42 -7.00
C ALA A 276 13.16 14.84 -8.43
N PRO A 277 14.35 14.55 -8.99
CA PRO A 277 14.45 14.02 -10.34
C PRO A 277 13.76 12.66 -10.48
N ILE A 278 13.20 12.42 -11.65
CA ILE A 278 12.60 11.15 -12.06
C ILE A 278 13.41 10.59 -13.23
N VAL A 279 13.81 9.33 -13.16
CA VAL A 279 14.41 8.60 -14.29
C VAL A 279 13.46 7.47 -14.69
N LEU A 280 12.99 7.51 -15.93
CA LEU A 280 12.25 6.41 -16.54
C LEU A 280 13.24 5.38 -17.08
N VAL A 281 13.03 4.10 -16.73
CA VAL A 281 13.82 2.97 -17.21
C VAL A 281 12.88 2.02 -17.97
N ILE A 282 12.89 2.12 -19.29
CA ILE A 282 11.86 1.55 -20.18
C ILE A 282 12.36 0.29 -20.89
N ASP A 283 11.58 -0.78 -20.84
CA ASP A 283 11.83 -2.02 -21.58
C ASP A 283 11.67 -1.79 -23.10
N ASP A 284 12.73 -2.03 -23.86
CA ASP A 284 12.76 -1.93 -25.34
C ASP A 284 12.41 -3.27 -26.02
N CYS A 285 12.16 -4.33 -25.24
CA CYS A 285 11.84 -5.67 -25.76
C CYS A 285 10.33 -5.93 -25.92
N LEU A 286 9.54 -4.88 -26.23
CA LEU A 286 8.08 -4.93 -26.32
C LEU A 286 7.58 -5.23 -27.75
N ASP A 287 6.44 -5.93 -27.82
CA ASP A 287 5.68 -6.10 -29.06
C ASP A 287 4.92 -4.81 -29.43
N GLU A 288 4.53 -4.68 -30.70
CA GLU A 288 3.98 -3.44 -31.27
C GLU A 288 2.74 -2.91 -30.51
N SER A 289 1.80 -3.78 -30.12
CA SER A 289 0.62 -3.39 -29.36
C SER A 289 0.96 -2.87 -27.97
N HIS A 290 1.86 -3.55 -27.24
CA HIS A 290 2.34 -3.13 -25.93
C HIS A 290 3.08 -1.79 -26.01
N LEU A 291 3.90 -1.59 -27.05
CA LEU A 291 4.63 -0.34 -27.27
C LEU A 291 3.68 0.83 -27.59
N GLN A 292 2.66 0.64 -28.44
CA GLN A 292 1.69 1.70 -28.76
C GLN A 292 0.92 2.18 -27.52
N HIS A 293 0.51 1.24 -26.65
CA HIS A 293 -0.09 1.57 -25.36
C HIS A 293 0.89 2.32 -24.45
N LEU A 294 2.13 1.84 -24.33
CA LEU A 294 3.17 2.47 -23.52
C LEU A 294 3.50 3.90 -24.01
N GLN A 295 3.68 4.11 -25.32
CA GLN A 295 3.92 5.44 -25.89
C GLN A 295 2.79 6.42 -25.51
N SER A 296 1.53 5.98 -25.63
CA SER A 296 0.36 6.78 -25.25
C SER A 296 0.40 7.17 -23.76
N SER A 297 0.70 6.22 -22.89
CA SER A 297 0.83 6.44 -21.43
C SER A 297 2.04 7.32 -21.06
N LEU A 298 3.17 7.19 -21.77
CA LEU A 298 4.37 8.00 -21.57
C LEU A 298 4.16 9.46 -21.97
N HIS A 299 3.48 9.70 -23.11
CA HIS A 299 3.08 11.04 -23.55
C HIS A 299 2.17 11.72 -22.52
N ALA A 300 1.08 11.06 -22.12
CA ALA A 300 0.16 11.57 -21.10
C ALA A 300 0.86 11.81 -19.74
N PHE A 301 1.82 10.96 -19.38
CA PHE A 301 2.61 11.12 -18.16
C PHE A 301 3.46 12.40 -18.18
N VAL A 302 4.24 12.66 -19.24
CA VAL A 302 5.10 13.85 -19.27
C VAL A 302 4.32 15.16 -19.38
N ASP A 303 3.16 15.16 -20.01
CA ASP A 303 2.23 16.30 -20.02
C ASP A 303 1.62 16.56 -18.63
N SER A 304 1.57 15.55 -17.75
CA SER A 304 1.05 15.66 -16.37
C SER A 304 2.08 16.10 -15.33
N LEU A 305 3.37 16.09 -15.66
CA LEU A 305 4.45 16.39 -14.71
C LEU A 305 4.53 17.89 -14.38
N PRO A 306 4.88 18.25 -13.13
CA PRO A 306 5.19 19.63 -12.78
C PRO A 306 6.30 20.22 -13.67
N PRO A 307 6.19 21.48 -14.13
CA PRO A 307 7.15 22.09 -15.05
C PRO A 307 8.62 22.08 -14.56
N THR A 308 8.84 22.07 -13.25
CA THR A 308 10.16 22.04 -12.58
C THR A 308 10.73 20.64 -12.38
N THR A 309 9.96 19.58 -12.63
CA THR A 309 10.44 18.20 -12.50
C THR A 309 11.52 17.92 -13.53
N ARG A 310 12.66 17.39 -13.08
CA ARG A 310 13.75 16.94 -13.96
C ARG A 310 13.51 15.49 -14.36
N LEU A 311 13.52 15.23 -15.67
CA LEU A 311 13.31 13.91 -16.25
C LEU A 311 14.63 13.38 -16.86
N GLY A 312 14.89 12.10 -16.64
CA GLY A 312 15.85 11.29 -17.40
C GLY A 312 15.12 10.13 -18.09
N ILE A 313 15.56 9.76 -19.29
CA ILE A 313 14.98 8.64 -20.05
C ILE A 313 16.09 7.64 -20.42
N ILE A 314 15.90 6.40 -19.98
CA ILE A 314 16.77 5.26 -20.26
C ILE A 314 15.92 4.16 -20.87
N LEU A 315 16.40 3.55 -21.95
CA LEU A 315 15.85 2.30 -22.48
C LEU A 315 16.78 1.13 -22.20
N TYR A 316 16.21 -0.06 -21.97
CA TYR A 316 16.97 -1.28 -21.70
C TYR A 316 16.44 -2.50 -22.46
N GLY A 317 17.38 -3.32 -22.92
CA GLY A 317 17.13 -4.61 -23.59
C GLY A 317 18.38 -5.47 -23.50
N ARG A 318 19.00 -5.77 -24.64
CA ARG A 318 20.38 -6.31 -24.70
C ARG A 318 21.44 -5.28 -24.24
N THR A 319 21.13 -4.01 -24.44
CA THR A 319 21.95 -2.83 -24.13
C THR A 319 21.14 -1.86 -23.27
N VAL A 320 21.83 -0.87 -22.72
CA VAL A 320 21.21 0.28 -22.04
C VAL A 320 21.48 1.53 -22.86
N SER A 321 20.43 2.25 -23.27
CA SER A 321 20.51 3.47 -24.06
C SER A 321 20.04 4.66 -23.20
N VAL A 322 20.93 5.61 -22.95
CA VAL A 322 20.66 6.81 -22.14
C VAL A 322 20.42 7.99 -23.07
N TYR A 323 19.21 8.56 -23.06
CA TYR A 323 18.87 9.65 -23.99
C TYR A 323 19.38 11.01 -23.50
N ASP A 324 19.94 11.76 -24.44
CA ASP A 324 20.42 13.12 -24.24
C ASP A 324 19.33 14.14 -24.64
N PHE A 325 19.09 15.11 -23.78
CA PHE A 325 18.16 16.23 -23.99
C PHE A 325 18.80 17.47 -24.64
N SER A 326 20.08 17.42 -25.01
CA SER A 326 20.81 18.55 -25.63
C SER A 326 20.35 18.89 -27.06
N GLU A 327 19.81 17.91 -27.79
CA GLU A 327 19.40 18.03 -29.20
C GLU A 327 17.87 18.12 -29.35
N GLU A 328 17.35 19.27 -29.76
CA GLU A 328 15.89 19.51 -29.83
C GLU A 328 15.16 18.70 -30.92
N SER A 329 15.86 18.32 -32.00
CA SER A 329 15.25 17.78 -33.22
C SER A 329 15.60 16.31 -33.53
N ILE A 330 16.52 15.72 -32.76
CA ILE A 330 17.01 14.35 -32.96
C ILE A 330 17.08 13.67 -31.60
N ALA A 331 16.34 12.57 -31.43
CA ALA A 331 16.50 11.70 -30.28
C ALA A 331 17.88 11.00 -30.37
N SER A 332 18.82 11.44 -29.54
CA SER A 332 20.18 10.88 -29.46
C SER A 332 20.40 10.17 -28.11
N ALA A 333 21.25 9.15 -28.09
CA ALA A 333 21.48 8.35 -26.89
C ALA A 333 22.87 7.72 -26.83
N ASP A 334 23.45 7.67 -25.63
CA ASP A 334 24.68 6.94 -25.32
C ASP A 334 24.37 5.49 -24.93
N VAL A 335 25.13 4.53 -25.47
CA VAL A 335 24.80 3.10 -25.39
C VAL A 335 25.85 2.30 -24.61
N PHE A 336 25.39 1.60 -23.57
CA PHE A 336 26.18 0.73 -22.70
C PHE A 336 25.90 -0.76 -22.96
N PRO A 337 26.90 -1.64 -22.81
CA PRO A 337 26.71 -3.09 -22.90
C PRO A 337 25.94 -3.61 -21.69
N GLY A 338 24.76 -4.21 -21.91
CA GLY A 338 23.87 -4.70 -20.84
C GLY A 338 24.32 -5.98 -20.14
N ASN A 339 25.31 -6.70 -20.69
CA ASN A 339 25.71 -8.02 -20.18
C ASN A 339 26.65 -7.98 -18.95
N ARG A 340 26.99 -6.79 -18.44
CA ARG A 340 27.91 -6.55 -17.32
C ARG A 340 27.60 -5.21 -16.63
N SER A 341 28.05 -5.03 -15.39
CA SER A 341 28.03 -3.72 -14.75
C SER A 341 28.90 -2.71 -15.53
N PRO A 342 28.51 -1.42 -15.60
CA PRO A 342 29.33 -0.38 -16.22
C PRO A 342 30.63 -0.16 -15.42
N THR A 343 31.73 0.21 -16.09
CA THR A 343 32.96 0.59 -15.36
C THR A 343 32.85 2.01 -14.82
N GLN A 344 33.61 2.32 -13.76
CA GLN A 344 33.57 3.64 -13.14
C GLN A 344 34.03 4.75 -14.11
N GLU A 345 34.95 4.43 -15.03
CA GLU A 345 35.43 5.32 -16.08
C GLU A 345 34.32 5.63 -17.08
N SER A 346 33.56 4.63 -17.52
CA SER A 346 32.44 4.83 -18.44
C SER A 346 31.31 5.65 -17.81
N LEU A 347 31.00 5.41 -16.53
CA LEU A 347 30.02 6.23 -15.80
C LEU A 347 30.51 7.67 -15.61
N LYS A 348 31.80 7.87 -15.29
CA LYS A 348 32.39 9.21 -15.24
C LYS A 348 32.36 9.90 -16.61
N ALA A 349 32.63 9.19 -17.70
CA ALA A 349 32.60 9.76 -19.05
C ALA A 349 31.20 10.24 -19.45
N LEU A 350 30.14 9.52 -19.06
CA LEU A 350 28.76 9.96 -19.19
C LEU A 350 28.48 11.21 -18.35
N ILE A 351 28.72 11.10 -17.04
CA ILE A 351 28.36 12.11 -16.04
C ILE A 351 29.10 13.44 -16.20
N TYR A 352 30.36 13.40 -16.61
CA TYR A 352 31.20 14.58 -16.86
C TYR A 352 31.38 14.87 -18.36
N GLY A 353 30.55 14.24 -19.20
CA GLY A 353 30.51 14.45 -20.64
C GLY A 353 29.80 15.76 -21.02
N THR A 354 29.47 15.89 -22.31
CA THR A 354 28.76 17.06 -22.85
C THR A 354 27.24 16.91 -22.87
N GLY A 355 26.72 15.69 -22.67
CA GLY A 355 25.28 15.41 -22.73
C GLY A 355 24.50 15.83 -21.48
N ILE A 356 23.20 16.03 -21.66
CA ILE A 356 22.23 16.48 -20.66
C ILE A 356 21.21 15.35 -20.44
N TYR A 357 21.49 14.45 -19.49
CA TYR A 357 20.63 13.28 -19.22
C TYR A 357 19.57 13.51 -18.13
N LEU A 358 19.52 14.71 -17.54
CA LEU A 358 18.48 15.18 -16.63
C LEU A 358 18.12 16.62 -16.97
N SER A 359 16.93 16.85 -17.50
CA SER A 359 16.46 18.18 -17.94
C SER A 359 15.06 18.49 -17.39
N PRO A 360 14.77 19.74 -16.98
CA PRO A 360 13.45 20.10 -16.43
C PRO A 360 12.38 20.15 -17.52
N MET A 361 11.18 19.62 -17.22
CA MET A 361 10.13 19.43 -18.23
C MET A 361 9.77 20.69 -19.02
N HIS A 362 9.74 21.87 -18.40
CA HIS A 362 9.43 23.12 -19.12
C HIS A 362 10.44 23.48 -20.22
N ALA A 363 11.67 22.96 -20.15
CA ALA A 363 12.71 23.17 -21.16
C ALA A 363 12.75 22.03 -22.20
N SER A 364 12.44 20.79 -21.79
CA SER A 364 12.68 19.59 -22.60
C SER A 364 11.45 18.79 -23.03
N LEU A 365 10.22 19.24 -22.73
CA LEU A 365 8.98 18.53 -23.09
C LEU A 365 8.92 18.10 -24.57
N PRO A 366 9.22 18.94 -25.58
CA PRO A 366 9.21 18.51 -26.98
C PRO A 366 10.21 17.39 -27.30
N VAL A 367 11.35 17.38 -26.61
CA VAL A 367 12.39 16.36 -26.76
C VAL A 367 11.93 15.04 -26.14
N ALA A 368 11.30 15.07 -24.96
CA ALA A 368 10.69 13.88 -24.36
C ALA A 368 9.63 13.25 -25.28
N HIS A 369 8.73 14.05 -25.86
CA HIS A 369 7.76 13.58 -26.86
C HIS A 369 8.46 12.98 -28.10
N SER A 370 9.52 13.61 -28.59
CA SER A 370 10.31 13.11 -29.74
C SER A 370 10.98 11.77 -29.44
N ILE A 371 11.54 11.60 -28.22
CA ILE A 371 12.13 10.35 -27.76
C ILE A 371 11.06 9.24 -27.73
N PHE A 372 9.90 9.46 -27.12
CA PHE A 372 8.84 8.43 -27.07
C PHE A 372 8.30 8.08 -28.46
N SER A 373 8.15 9.06 -29.36
CA SER A 373 7.79 8.82 -30.77
C SER A 373 8.88 8.11 -31.58
N SER A 374 10.13 8.13 -31.12
CA SER A 374 11.26 7.43 -31.77
C SER A 374 11.33 5.93 -31.45
N LEU A 375 10.65 5.46 -30.40
CA LEU A 375 10.68 4.06 -29.96
C LEU A 375 10.13 3.12 -31.05
N ARG A 376 10.65 1.88 -31.11
CA ARG A 376 10.32 0.91 -32.18
C ARG A 376 9.99 -0.47 -31.58
N PRO A 377 9.04 -1.22 -32.17
CA PRO A 377 8.74 -2.59 -31.72
C PRO A 377 9.95 -3.52 -31.82
N TYR A 378 9.98 -4.56 -30.99
CA TYR A 378 11.05 -5.55 -30.98
C TYR A 378 11.00 -6.47 -32.23
N ASN A 379 11.83 -6.17 -33.23
CA ASN A 379 11.76 -6.75 -34.59
C ASN A 379 12.38 -8.15 -34.79
N LEU A 380 12.36 -9.02 -33.76
CA LEU A 380 12.89 -10.39 -33.82
C LEU A 380 11.77 -11.42 -33.68
N ASN A 381 10.98 -11.55 -34.76
CA ASN A 381 9.73 -12.33 -34.88
C ASN A 381 9.81 -13.84 -34.54
N SER A 382 10.98 -14.36 -34.17
CA SER A 382 11.21 -15.76 -33.76
C SER A 382 11.61 -15.93 -32.29
N THR A 383 11.81 -14.85 -31.52
CA THR A 383 12.26 -14.93 -30.11
C THR A 383 11.06 -14.76 -29.16
N PRO A 384 10.70 -15.80 -28.37
CA PRO A 384 9.68 -15.71 -27.34
C PRO A 384 9.94 -14.55 -26.37
N GLU A 385 8.90 -13.82 -25.98
CA GLU A 385 9.01 -12.63 -25.12
C GLU A 385 9.79 -12.91 -23.81
N ALA A 386 9.54 -14.06 -23.18
CA ALA A 386 10.21 -14.49 -21.95
C ALA A 386 11.71 -14.79 -22.11
N SER A 387 12.20 -15.04 -23.34
CA SER A 387 13.62 -15.33 -23.62
C SER A 387 14.38 -14.18 -24.27
N ARG A 388 13.73 -13.03 -24.51
CA ARG A 388 14.40 -11.79 -24.95
C ARG A 388 15.35 -11.33 -23.85
N ASP A 389 16.53 -10.85 -24.27
CA ASP A 389 17.55 -10.32 -23.36
C ASP A 389 17.13 -8.97 -22.78
N ARG A 390 17.02 -8.90 -21.45
CA ARG A 390 16.71 -7.70 -20.68
C ARG A 390 17.74 -7.52 -19.58
N CYS A 391 18.40 -6.36 -19.53
CA CYS A 391 19.50 -6.03 -18.61
C CYS A 391 19.13 -4.97 -17.54
N LEU A 392 18.03 -5.19 -16.82
CA LEU A 392 17.49 -4.22 -15.86
C LEU A 392 18.51 -3.81 -14.79
N GLY A 393 19.35 -4.74 -14.31
CA GLY A 393 20.38 -4.44 -13.31
C GLY A 393 21.36 -3.35 -13.78
N THR A 394 21.91 -3.51 -14.98
CA THR A 394 22.80 -2.52 -15.62
C THR A 394 22.08 -1.19 -15.86
N ALA A 395 20.81 -1.22 -16.28
CA ALA A 395 20.03 0.00 -16.54
C ALA A 395 19.82 0.84 -15.27
N VAL A 396 19.55 0.18 -14.14
CA VAL A 396 19.41 0.83 -12.83
C VAL A 396 20.75 1.34 -12.30
N GLU A 397 21.86 0.62 -12.49
CA GLU A 397 23.21 1.12 -12.17
C GLU A 397 23.51 2.44 -12.91
N VAL A 398 23.17 2.53 -14.21
CA VAL A 398 23.34 3.75 -15.02
C VAL A 398 22.39 4.87 -14.55
N ALA A 399 21.13 4.56 -14.24
CA ALA A 399 20.15 5.52 -13.72
C ALA A 399 20.63 6.17 -12.41
N LEU A 400 21.13 5.37 -11.47
CA LEU A 400 21.70 5.85 -10.20
C LEU A 400 22.92 6.74 -10.44
N ALA A 401 23.78 6.38 -11.40
CA ALA A 401 24.97 7.16 -11.73
C ALA A 401 24.60 8.57 -12.24
N ILE A 402 23.58 8.68 -13.11
CA ILE A 402 23.08 9.96 -13.63
C ILE A 402 22.46 10.81 -12.51
N LEU A 403 21.68 10.22 -11.61
CA LEU A 403 21.11 10.90 -10.43
C LEU A 403 22.18 11.45 -9.46
N GLN A 404 23.32 10.76 -9.35
CA GLN A 404 24.46 11.16 -8.52
C GLN A 404 25.37 12.20 -9.18
N GLY A 405 25.28 12.36 -10.51
CA GLY A 405 26.15 13.24 -11.27
C GLY A 405 25.92 14.74 -10.99
N PRO A 406 26.89 15.62 -11.31
CA PRO A 406 26.63 17.04 -11.54
C PRO A 406 25.61 17.25 -12.67
N SER A 407 24.32 17.17 -12.31
CA SER A 407 23.19 17.60 -13.14
C SER A 407 23.49 18.98 -13.72
N ALA A 408 23.35 19.11 -15.04
CA ALA A 408 23.90 20.20 -15.84
C ALA A 408 23.21 21.55 -15.62
N GLU A 409 23.47 22.19 -14.47
CA GLU A 409 23.24 23.62 -14.23
C GLU A 409 24.19 24.15 -13.14
N MET A 410 25.49 24.09 -13.43
CA MET A 410 26.58 24.42 -12.50
C MET A 410 26.78 25.93 -12.34
N SER A 411 25.87 26.62 -11.64
CA SER A 411 26.17 27.96 -11.12
C SER A 411 27.09 27.87 -9.90
N ARG A 412 28.23 28.60 -9.93
CA ARG A 412 29.34 28.45 -8.98
C ARG A 412 28.99 28.96 -7.57
N GLY A 413 28.38 28.10 -6.74
CA GLY A 413 28.18 28.37 -5.32
C GLY A 413 27.72 27.13 -4.56
N VAL A 414 28.53 26.66 -3.60
CA VAL A 414 28.26 25.63 -2.57
C VAL A 414 27.34 24.48 -3.02
N VAL A 415 27.95 23.33 -3.32
CA VAL A 415 27.25 22.08 -3.71
C VAL A 415 26.20 21.68 -2.67
N LYS A 416 24.95 22.09 -2.87
CA LYS A 416 23.79 21.37 -2.37
C LYS A 416 23.52 20.25 -3.36
N ARG A 417 23.73 19.00 -2.92
CA ARG A 417 23.17 17.81 -3.60
C ARG A 417 21.66 18.02 -3.78
N PRO A 418 21.02 17.43 -4.80
CA PRO A 418 19.56 17.42 -4.88
C PRO A 418 18.96 16.93 -3.55
N GLY A 419 18.36 17.83 -2.79
CA GLY A 419 17.68 17.50 -1.54
C GLY A 419 16.31 16.95 -1.87
N GLY A 420 16.14 15.63 -1.87
CA GLY A 420 14.84 15.03 -2.10
C GLY A 420 14.88 13.57 -2.55
N ASN A 421 13.75 12.92 -2.33
CA ASN A 421 13.43 11.52 -2.65
C ASN A 421 13.40 11.31 -4.18
N SER A 422 14.56 11.04 -4.78
CA SER A 422 14.68 10.82 -6.24
C SER A 422 13.98 9.50 -6.62
N ARG A 423 13.40 9.42 -7.82
CA ARG A 423 12.66 8.22 -8.23
C ARG A 423 13.20 7.64 -9.53
N ILE A 424 13.48 6.34 -9.52
CA ILE A 424 13.64 5.54 -10.74
C ILE A 424 12.31 4.79 -10.92
N ILE A 425 11.66 4.96 -12.07
CA ILE A 425 10.43 4.23 -12.39
C ILE A 425 10.72 3.32 -13.58
N VAL A 426 10.72 2.01 -13.32
CA VAL A 426 10.95 0.96 -14.31
C VAL A 426 9.62 0.59 -14.97
N CYS A 427 9.58 0.63 -16.29
CA CYS A 427 8.46 0.16 -17.10
C CYS A 427 8.85 -1.18 -17.73
N ALA A 428 8.40 -2.31 -17.14
CA ALA A 428 8.88 -3.66 -17.48
C ALA A 428 7.82 -4.52 -18.18
N GLY A 429 8.16 -5.11 -19.33
CA GLY A 429 7.29 -6.04 -20.06
C GLY A 429 7.66 -7.52 -19.91
N GLY A 430 8.75 -7.85 -19.23
CA GLY A 430 9.18 -9.23 -19.05
C GLY A 430 10.34 -9.44 -18.07
N PRO A 431 10.84 -10.68 -17.94
CA PRO A 431 11.79 -11.05 -16.90
C PRO A 431 13.21 -10.53 -17.17
N ASN A 432 13.98 -10.27 -16.11
CA ASN A 432 15.39 -9.90 -16.21
C ASN A 432 16.27 -11.13 -16.54
N THR A 433 16.76 -11.19 -17.77
CA THR A 433 17.40 -12.37 -18.40
C THR A 433 18.87 -12.16 -18.78
N CYS A 434 19.37 -10.92 -18.75
CA CYS A 434 20.72 -10.55 -19.14
C CYS A 434 21.43 -9.72 -18.05
N GLY A 435 22.75 -9.84 -17.97
CA GLY A 435 23.58 -8.99 -17.11
C GLY A 435 23.42 -9.24 -15.60
N PRO A 436 23.87 -8.29 -14.76
CA PRO A 436 23.81 -8.40 -13.30
C PRO A 436 22.37 -8.55 -12.79
N GLY A 437 22.17 -9.39 -11.77
CA GLY A 437 20.85 -9.64 -11.17
C GLY A 437 19.87 -10.43 -12.06
N SER A 438 20.33 -11.06 -13.14
CA SER A 438 19.48 -11.82 -14.07
C SER A 438 19.39 -13.32 -13.78
N VAL A 439 18.36 -13.95 -14.34
CA VAL A 439 18.09 -15.40 -14.23
C VAL A 439 17.73 -16.00 -15.61
N PRO A 440 18.15 -17.23 -15.94
CA PRO A 440 17.85 -17.86 -17.24
C PRO A 440 16.34 -17.97 -17.49
N HIS A 441 15.89 -17.74 -18.72
CA HIS A 441 14.44 -17.77 -19.05
C HIS A 441 13.77 -19.14 -18.81
N SER A 442 14.54 -20.23 -18.73
CA SER A 442 14.02 -21.56 -18.38
C SER A 442 14.38 -21.96 -16.95
N PHE A 443 13.37 -22.39 -16.19
CA PHE A 443 13.54 -23.03 -14.87
C PHE A 443 14.28 -24.38 -14.96
N SER A 444 14.32 -25.03 -16.13
CA SER A 444 15.06 -26.29 -16.33
C SER A 444 16.58 -26.09 -16.49
N HIS A 445 17.06 -24.84 -16.49
CA HIS A 445 18.49 -24.56 -16.61
C HIS A 445 19.25 -25.11 -15.38
N PRO A 446 20.31 -25.92 -15.54
CA PRO A 446 20.96 -26.61 -14.40
C PRO A 446 21.43 -25.68 -13.28
N ASN A 447 21.88 -24.47 -13.62
CA ASN A 447 22.37 -23.49 -12.65
C ASN A 447 21.27 -22.56 -12.09
N TYR A 448 19.99 -22.74 -12.45
CA TYR A 448 18.91 -21.81 -12.08
C TYR A 448 18.86 -21.51 -10.58
N PRO A 449 18.88 -22.49 -9.64
CA PRO A 449 18.76 -22.20 -8.21
C PRO A 449 19.96 -21.41 -7.66
N HIS A 450 21.15 -21.60 -8.23
CA HIS A 450 22.35 -20.83 -7.86
C HIS A 450 22.28 -19.40 -8.41
N MET A 451 21.86 -19.25 -9.66
CA MET A 451 21.71 -17.94 -10.31
C MET A 451 20.62 -17.12 -9.64
N GLU A 452 19.47 -17.71 -9.31
CA GLU A 452 18.39 -17.06 -8.55
C GLU A 452 18.89 -16.54 -7.19
N LYS A 453 19.57 -17.38 -6.40
CA LYS A 453 20.16 -16.96 -5.11
C LYS A 453 21.18 -15.83 -5.26
N THR A 454 21.89 -15.77 -6.38
CA THR A 454 22.85 -14.70 -6.69
C THR A 454 22.13 -13.43 -7.12
N ALA A 455 21.09 -13.56 -7.96
CA ALA A 455 20.27 -12.47 -8.47
C ALA A 455 19.48 -11.77 -7.34
N LEU A 456 18.86 -12.53 -6.43
CA LEU A 456 18.17 -12.00 -5.25
C LEU A 456 19.07 -11.08 -4.42
N LYS A 457 20.29 -11.55 -4.10
CA LYS A 457 21.30 -10.76 -3.37
C LYS A 457 21.76 -9.52 -4.13
N TRP A 458 21.94 -9.65 -5.45
CA TRP A 458 22.33 -8.52 -6.29
C TRP A 458 21.26 -7.43 -6.32
N MET A 459 20.00 -7.83 -6.56
CA MET A 459 18.85 -6.93 -6.59
C MET A 459 18.63 -6.25 -5.24
N GLU A 460 18.75 -7.00 -4.12
CA GLU A 460 18.69 -6.42 -2.78
C GLU A 460 19.82 -5.39 -2.54
N ASN A 461 21.07 -5.74 -2.88
CA ASN A 461 22.21 -4.82 -2.73
C ASN A 461 22.06 -3.54 -3.55
N LEU A 462 21.58 -3.66 -4.80
CA LEU A 462 21.34 -2.52 -5.68
C LEU A 462 20.21 -1.61 -5.15
N GLY A 463 19.16 -2.19 -4.56
CA GLY A 463 18.10 -1.44 -3.88
C GLY A 463 18.60 -0.74 -2.61
N ARG A 464 19.43 -1.40 -1.80
CA ARG A 464 20.09 -0.79 -0.63
C ARG A 464 21.01 0.35 -1.02
N GLU A 465 21.71 0.24 -2.16
CA GLU A 465 22.54 1.33 -2.67
C GLU A 465 21.69 2.52 -3.14
N ALA A 466 20.61 2.27 -3.86
CA ALA A 466 19.65 3.33 -4.23
C ALA A 466 19.11 4.07 -3.00
N HIS A 467 18.74 3.36 -1.94
CA HIS A 467 18.31 3.95 -0.66
C HIS A 467 19.38 4.84 -0.02
N ARG A 468 20.66 4.43 -0.01
CA ARG A 468 21.78 5.26 0.48
C ARG A 468 21.94 6.58 -0.29
N HIS A 469 21.53 6.60 -1.56
CA HIS A 469 21.50 7.79 -2.42
C HIS A 469 20.13 8.49 -2.43
N ASN A 470 19.26 8.18 -1.46
CA ASN A 470 17.89 8.72 -1.33
C ASN A 470 17.07 8.56 -2.63
N THR A 471 17.23 7.42 -3.28
CA THR A 471 16.55 7.06 -4.52
C THR A 471 15.65 5.85 -4.32
N VAL A 472 14.36 6.04 -4.56
CA VAL A 472 13.34 4.97 -4.56
C VAL A 472 13.24 4.35 -5.95
N ILE A 473 13.16 3.02 -6.03
CA ILE A 473 12.99 2.29 -7.31
C ILE A 473 11.60 1.64 -7.36
N ASP A 474 10.74 2.18 -8.21
CA ASP A 474 9.44 1.62 -8.50
C ASP A 474 9.48 0.77 -9.77
N ILE A 475 8.78 -0.36 -9.76
CA ILE A 475 8.74 -1.30 -10.88
C ILE A 475 7.28 -1.53 -11.28
N LEU A 476 6.87 -0.86 -12.36
CA LEU A 476 5.55 -1.02 -12.95
C LEU A 476 5.69 -2.02 -14.09
N CYS A 477 5.18 -3.23 -13.86
CA CYS A 477 5.12 -4.29 -14.84
C CYS A 477 3.80 -4.24 -15.59
N ALA A 478 3.80 -4.60 -16.88
CA ALA A 478 2.59 -4.73 -17.67
C ALA A 478 2.72 -5.80 -18.77
N GLY A 479 1.58 -6.36 -19.18
CA GLY A 479 1.51 -7.39 -20.21
C GLY A 479 1.45 -8.82 -19.66
N THR A 480 1.35 -9.79 -20.57
CA THR A 480 1.08 -11.20 -20.23
C THR A 480 2.33 -12.03 -19.93
N CYS A 481 3.54 -11.47 -20.08
CA CYS A 481 4.79 -12.17 -19.83
C CYS A 481 5.12 -12.24 -18.32
N PRO A 482 5.39 -13.44 -17.75
CA PRO A 482 5.84 -13.54 -16.36
C PRO A 482 7.16 -12.81 -16.10
N VAL A 483 7.10 -11.70 -15.36
CA VAL A 483 8.26 -10.85 -15.01
C VAL A 483 9.15 -11.46 -13.92
N ARG A 484 8.66 -12.49 -13.20
CA ARG A 484 9.35 -13.15 -12.08
C ARG A 484 9.58 -12.19 -10.91
N VAL A 485 8.46 -11.73 -10.37
CA VAL A 485 8.39 -10.83 -9.21
C VAL A 485 9.31 -11.28 -8.07
N PRO A 486 9.40 -12.57 -7.67
CA PRO A 486 10.30 -12.97 -6.59
C PRO A 486 11.77 -12.52 -6.78
N VAL A 487 12.26 -12.45 -8.02
CA VAL A 487 13.64 -12.01 -8.33
C VAL A 487 13.79 -10.49 -8.31
N LEU A 488 12.77 -9.75 -8.78
CA LEU A 488 12.79 -8.28 -8.87
C LEU A 488 12.34 -7.59 -7.58
N GLN A 489 11.51 -8.25 -6.77
CA GLN A 489 10.92 -7.68 -5.56
C GLN A 489 11.95 -7.16 -4.54
N PRO A 490 13.13 -7.78 -4.33
CA PRO A 490 14.16 -7.23 -3.45
C PRO A 490 14.68 -5.85 -3.88
N LEU A 491 14.72 -5.54 -5.18
CA LEU A 491 15.20 -4.24 -5.69
C LEU A 491 14.26 -3.10 -5.26
N ALA A 492 12.97 -3.25 -5.55
CA ALA A 492 11.96 -2.29 -5.14
C ALA A 492 11.88 -2.21 -3.61
N LYS A 493 11.80 -3.36 -2.92
CA LYS A 493 11.66 -3.40 -1.47
C LYS A 493 12.83 -2.73 -0.75
N ALA A 494 14.08 -3.03 -1.11
CA ALA A 494 15.26 -2.51 -0.42
C ALA A 494 15.55 -1.02 -0.72
N SER A 495 14.95 -0.47 -1.78
CA SER A 495 14.98 0.98 -2.09
C SER A 495 13.78 1.75 -1.53
N GLY A 496 12.81 1.09 -0.88
CA GLY A 496 11.57 1.73 -0.41
C GLY A 496 10.49 1.93 -1.47
N GLY A 497 10.67 1.37 -2.67
CA GLY A 497 9.71 1.42 -3.76
C GLY A 497 8.74 0.25 -3.79
N VAL A 498 7.85 0.27 -4.79
CA VAL A 498 6.82 -0.75 -5.01
C VAL A 498 7.06 -1.57 -6.28
N LEU A 499 6.43 -2.74 -6.35
CA LEU A 499 6.26 -3.47 -7.61
C LEU A 499 4.76 -3.66 -7.84
N VAL A 500 4.26 -3.30 -9.03
CA VAL A 500 2.84 -3.36 -9.41
C VAL A 500 2.70 -4.08 -10.75
N LEU A 501 1.68 -4.90 -10.91
CA LEU A 501 1.35 -5.58 -12.18
C LEU A 501 0.11 -4.94 -12.81
N HIS A 502 0.12 -4.80 -14.13
CA HIS A 502 -0.99 -4.34 -14.96
C HIS A 502 -1.23 -5.33 -16.10
N ASP A 503 -2.48 -5.42 -16.58
CA ASP A 503 -2.82 -6.33 -17.67
C ASP A 503 -2.18 -5.87 -19.01
N ASP A 504 -2.06 -4.55 -19.23
CA ASP A 504 -1.33 -3.93 -20.34
C ASP A 504 -0.77 -2.53 -19.97
N PHE A 505 -0.05 -1.89 -20.89
CA PHE A 505 0.59 -0.57 -20.71
C PHE A 505 -0.35 0.64 -20.92
N GLY A 506 -1.66 0.42 -21.01
CA GLY A 506 -2.66 1.44 -21.30
C GLY A 506 -3.03 2.32 -20.09
N GLU A 507 -4.28 2.80 -20.06
CA GLU A 507 -4.75 3.82 -19.12
C GLU A 507 -4.45 3.50 -17.64
N ALA A 508 -4.71 2.27 -17.19
CA ALA A 508 -4.47 1.87 -15.80
C ALA A 508 -2.97 1.90 -15.42
N PHE A 509 -2.07 1.61 -16.38
CA PHE A 509 -0.63 1.75 -16.20
C PHE A 509 -0.23 3.23 -16.18
N GLY A 510 -0.75 4.06 -17.09
CA GLY A 510 -0.49 5.50 -17.13
C GLY A 510 -0.91 6.24 -15.85
N VAL A 511 -2.10 5.93 -15.31
CA VAL A 511 -2.57 6.48 -14.02
C VAL A 511 -1.66 6.05 -12.86
N ASN A 512 -1.21 4.79 -12.84
CA ASN A 512 -0.29 4.32 -11.80
C ASN A 512 1.12 4.89 -11.95
N LEU A 513 1.61 5.15 -13.17
CA LEU A 513 2.86 5.84 -13.45
C LEU A 513 2.82 7.28 -12.91
N GLN A 514 1.71 7.99 -13.16
CA GLN A 514 1.48 9.32 -12.59
C GLN A 514 1.43 9.27 -11.05
N ARG A 515 0.60 8.40 -10.45
CA ARG A 515 0.52 8.28 -8.97
C ARG A 515 1.85 7.87 -8.33
N ALA A 516 2.63 7.00 -8.96
CA ALA A 516 3.95 6.59 -8.48
C ALA A 516 4.94 7.77 -8.42
N SER A 517 4.89 8.69 -9.39
CA SER A 517 5.75 9.89 -9.40
C SER A 517 5.47 10.85 -8.23
N GLY A 518 4.22 10.97 -7.80
CA GLY A 518 3.77 11.96 -6.82
C GLY A 518 3.58 11.48 -5.38
N ARG A 519 3.67 10.17 -5.09
CA ARG A 519 3.22 9.61 -3.79
C ARG A 519 4.17 9.83 -2.59
N ALA A 520 5.31 10.50 -2.76
CA ALA A 520 6.21 10.79 -1.63
C ALA A 520 5.62 11.91 -0.76
N ALA A 521 5.37 11.63 0.52
CA ALA A 521 5.08 12.65 1.53
C ALA A 521 6.36 13.28 2.12
N GLY A 522 7.51 12.58 2.00
CA GLY A 522 8.79 13.08 2.48
C GLY A 522 9.98 12.17 2.16
N SER A 523 11.07 12.40 2.89
CA SER A 523 12.37 11.71 2.76
C SER A 523 13.06 11.60 4.12
N HIS A 524 14.17 10.85 4.21
CA HIS A 524 14.96 10.69 5.44
C HIS A 524 14.17 10.22 6.67
N GLY A 525 13.15 9.39 6.43
CA GLY A 525 12.20 8.96 7.44
C GLY A 525 12.81 8.08 8.53
N TRP A 526 12.59 8.43 9.79
CA TRP A 526 12.78 7.52 10.92
C TRP A 526 11.60 7.59 11.90
N LEU A 527 11.31 6.47 12.55
CA LEU A 527 10.28 6.32 13.58
C LEU A 527 10.93 5.83 14.87
N GLU A 528 10.79 6.62 15.92
CA GLU A 528 11.22 6.32 17.27
C GLU A 528 10.01 5.92 18.11
N ILE A 529 10.07 4.76 18.78
CA ILE A 529 8.95 4.27 19.59
C ILE A 529 9.40 4.03 21.02
N ARG A 530 8.75 4.71 21.97
CA ARG A 530 8.94 4.51 23.41
C ARG A 530 7.62 4.07 24.04
N CYS A 531 7.72 3.17 25.00
CA CYS A 531 6.58 2.71 25.80
C CYS A 531 7.01 2.56 27.27
N SER A 532 6.03 2.39 28.16
CA SER A 532 6.31 2.13 29.58
C SER A 532 7.04 0.80 29.77
N ASP A 533 7.94 0.71 30.75
CA ASP A 533 8.86 -0.43 30.93
C ASP A 533 8.20 -1.81 30.97
N ASP A 534 6.93 -1.91 31.37
CA ASP A 534 6.19 -3.17 31.46
C ASP A 534 5.80 -3.74 30.08
N ILE A 535 5.88 -2.96 29.00
CA ILE A 535 5.62 -3.37 27.62
C ILE A 535 6.94 -3.48 26.82
N PHE A 536 6.95 -4.34 25.80
CA PHE A 536 7.90 -4.25 24.67
C PHE A 536 7.18 -4.50 23.35
N ILE A 537 7.82 -4.06 22.27
CA ILE A 537 7.41 -4.36 20.90
C ILE A 537 8.13 -5.66 20.51
N SER A 538 7.37 -6.72 20.22
CA SER A 538 7.92 -8.05 19.91
C SER A 538 8.09 -8.30 18.42
N GLN A 539 7.43 -7.52 17.56
CA GLN A 539 7.59 -7.58 16.11
C GLN A 539 7.12 -6.27 15.45
N VAL A 540 7.80 -5.87 14.37
CA VAL A 540 7.34 -4.82 13.45
C VAL A 540 7.23 -5.35 12.02
N ILE A 541 6.22 -4.91 11.29
CA ILE A 541 5.93 -5.29 9.90
C ILE A 541 5.52 -4.03 9.13
N GLY A 542 6.24 -3.65 8.07
CA GLY A 542 5.91 -2.49 7.26
C GLY A 542 7.11 -1.97 6.45
N PRO A 543 7.03 -0.73 5.92
CA PRO A 543 8.01 -0.13 5.01
C PRO A 543 9.27 0.43 5.71
N GLY A 544 9.92 -0.39 6.54
CA GLY A 544 11.13 0.03 7.26
C GLY A 544 11.98 -1.14 7.76
N GLU A 545 13.20 -0.81 8.14
CA GLU A 545 14.15 -1.72 8.78
C GLU A 545 14.59 -1.17 10.14
N GLU A 546 14.97 -2.05 11.07
CA GLU A 546 15.46 -1.66 12.39
C GLU A 546 16.79 -0.89 12.24
N SER A 547 16.90 0.26 12.90
CA SER A 547 18.04 1.16 12.76
C SER A 547 19.00 1.03 13.95
N HIS A 548 20.29 0.82 13.67
CA HIS A 548 21.33 0.83 14.71
C HIS A 548 21.79 2.27 15.02
N ILE A 549 21.99 2.56 16.30
CA ILE A 549 21.92 3.90 16.93
C ILE A 549 23.16 4.79 16.66
N ASP A 550 24.01 4.44 15.70
CA ASP A 550 25.38 5.00 15.56
C ASP A 550 25.47 6.51 15.26
N ASN A 551 24.36 7.18 14.90
CA ASN A 551 24.32 8.62 14.56
C ASN A 551 23.40 9.49 15.46
N HIS A 552 22.83 8.94 16.55
CA HIS A 552 21.78 9.62 17.32
C HIS A 552 22.23 10.10 18.70
N GLU A 553 21.43 11.00 19.31
CA GLU A 553 21.63 11.48 20.68
C GLU A 553 21.65 10.30 21.67
N SER A 554 22.78 10.06 22.33
CA SER A 554 22.91 8.95 23.29
C SER A 554 22.32 9.31 24.65
N PHE A 555 21.19 8.68 25.00
CA PHE A 555 20.59 8.80 26.33
C PHE A 555 21.09 7.71 27.29
N LYS A 556 21.10 8.01 28.59
CA LYS A 556 21.61 7.09 29.63
C LYS A 556 20.89 5.74 29.66
N ASN A 557 19.58 5.78 29.52
CA ASN A 557 18.68 4.62 29.48
C ASN A 557 17.81 4.71 28.22
N ASP A 558 18.41 4.65 27.03
CA ASP A 558 17.61 4.62 25.80
C ASP A 558 17.07 3.21 25.53
N ASN A 559 15.76 3.05 25.72
CA ASN A 559 15.01 1.83 25.42
C ASN A 559 14.09 2.03 24.20
N ALA A 560 14.36 3.03 23.35
CA ALA A 560 13.58 3.26 22.14
C ALA A 560 13.80 2.15 21.10
N LEU A 561 12.74 1.77 20.41
CA LEU A 561 12.86 1.06 19.14
C LEU A 561 12.92 2.10 18.01
N SER A 562 14.02 2.08 17.25
CA SER A 562 14.25 2.99 16.12
C SER A 562 14.14 2.24 14.80
N ILE A 563 13.35 2.79 13.88
CA ILE A 563 13.06 2.18 12.57
C ILE A 563 13.37 3.20 11.49
N GLN A 564 14.25 2.84 10.57
CA GLN A 564 14.49 3.63 9.36
C GLN A 564 13.38 3.31 8.35
N MET A 565 12.59 4.32 7.98
CA MET A 565 11.58 4.20 6.94
C MET A 565 12.26 4.32 5.58
N LEU A 566 12.01 3.37 4.67
CA LEU A 566 12.67 3.35 3.37
C LEU A 566 12.07 4.37 2.39
N SER A 567 10.79 4.70 2.56
CA SER A 567 10.10 5.82 1.92
C SER A 567 9.08 6.39 2.91
N VAL A 568 8.74 7.68 2.80
CA VAL A 568 7.71 8.32 3.63
C VAL A 568 6.51 8.59 2.75
N GLU A 569 5.44 7.80 2.92
CA GLU A 569 4.27 7.79 2.04
C GLU A 569 2.98 7.71 2.87
N GLU A 570 1.94 8.46 2.48
CA GLU A 570 0.67 8.51 3.23
C GLU A 570 -0.08 7.17 3.23
N THR A 571 0.05 6.41 2.14
CA THR A 571 -0.69 5.16 1.88
C THR A 571 -0.07 3.92 2.54
N GLN A 572 0.90 4.11 3.44
CA GLN A 572 1.64 3.02 4.09
C GLN A 572 1.51 3.04 5.62
N SER A 573 1.69 1.88 6.27
CA SER A 573 1.66 1.77 7.74
C SER A 573 2.63 0.71 8.27
N LEU A 574 3.12 0.93 9.50
CA LEU A 574 3.86 -0.05 10.28
C LEU A 574 2.93 -0.72 11.29
N ALA A 575 2.87 -2.05 11.26
CA ALA A 575 2.19 -2.88 12.23
C ALA A 575 3.13 -3.31 13.35
N LEU A 576 2.78 -2.94 14.58
CA LEU A 576 3.52 -3.26 15.81
C LEU A 576 2.78 -4.35 16.58
N SER A 577 3.45 -5.46 16.86
CA SER A 577 3.01 -6.44 17.87
C SER A 577 3.65 -6.09 19.21
N MET A 578 2.86 -6.09 20.29
CA MET A 578 3.30 -5.67 21.61
C MET A 578 2.97 -6.72 22.67
N GLU A 579 3.85 -6.87 23.65
CA GLU A 579 3.75 -7.88 24.70
C GLU A 579 4.07 -7.30 26.08
N THR A 580 3.41 -7.85 27.10
CA THR A 580 3.62 -7.49 28.50
C THR A 580 4.78 -8.31 29.09
N LYS A 581 5.79 -7.65 29.65
CA LYS A 581 6.98 -8.29 30.26
C LYS A 581 6.67 -8.96 31.59
N ARG A 582 5.85 -8.31 32.41
CA ARG A 582 5.45 -8.69 33.79
C ARG A 582 4.11 -8.03 34.12
N ASP A 583 3.44 -8.50 35.17
CA ASP A 583 2.12 -7.95 35.55
C ASP A 583 2.20 -6.44 35.84
N ILE A 584 1.30 -5.68 35.21
CA ILE A 584 1.32 -4.21 35.20
C ILE A 584 0.64 -3.70 36.48
N LYS A 585 1.39 -2.94 37.27
CA LYS A 585 0.89 -2.35 38.53
C LYS A 585 0.31 -0.94 38.36
N SER A 586 0.74 -0.23 37.32
CA SER A 586 0.25 1.10 36.96
C SER A 586 -1.17 1.01 36.39
N ASP A 587 -2.02 1.97 36.72
CA ASP A 587 -3.37 2.11 36.12
C ASP A 587 -3.36 2.61 34.68
N PHE A 588 -2.19 3.05 34.19
CA PHE A 588 -1.98 3.49 32.81
C PHE A 588 -0.66 2.99 32.23
N VAL A 589 -0.68 2.69 30.93
CA VAL A 589 0.49 2.49 30.08
C VAL A 589 0.60 3.68 29.12
N TYR A 590 1.82 4.19 28.98
CA TYR A 590 2.16 5.31 28.10
C TYR A 590 2.93 4.82 26.88
N PHE A 591 2.60 5.38 25.72
CA PHE A 591 3.26 5.17 24.43
C PHE A 591 3.60 6.51 23.82
N GLN A 592 4.72 6.57 23.09
CA GLN A 592 5.14 7.75 22.35
C GLN A 592 5.78 7.31 21.04
N PHE A 593 5.27 7.83 19.93
CA PHE A 593 5.72 7.60 18.57
C PHE A 593 6.23 8.93 18.04
N ALA A 594 7.52 9.02 17.72
CA ALA A 594 8.10 10.22 17.13
C ALA A 594 8.58 9.89 15.71
N PHE A 595 7.83 10.35 14.73
CA PHE A 595 8.22 10.32 13.33
C PHE A 595 9.09 11.53 13.03
N HIS A 596 10.13 11.31 12.25
CA HIS A 596 11.04 12.36 11.83
C HIS A 596 11.33 12.18 10.35
N PHE A 597 11.19 13.24 9.56
CA PHE A 597 11.38 13.20 8.12
C PHE A 597 11.60 14.62 7.58
N SER A 598 12.28 14.74 6.45
CA SER A 598 12.29 15.99 5.69
C SER A 598 11.11 15.98 4.72
N ASP A 599 10.26 17.00 4.79
CA ASP A 599 9.06 17.13 3.94
C ASP A 599 9.41 17.48 2.47
N ILE A 600 8.37 17.61 1.63
CA ILE A 600 8.52 17.99 0.21
C ILE A 600 9.08 19.41 -0.02
N TYR A 601 9.17 20.24 1.03
CA TYR A 601 9.76 21.59 1.01
C TYR A 601 11.17 21.63 1.63
N GLN A 602 11.73 20.47 2.01
CA GLN A 602 13.01 20.35 2.73
C GLN A 602 13.00 21.00 4.13
N SER A 603 11.84 21.06 4.80
CA SER A 603 11.77 21.33 6.24
C SER A 603 11.89 20.02 7.01
N ASP A 604 12.66 20.03 8.09
CA ASP A 604 12.79 18.88 8.98
C ASP A 604 11.61 18.87 9.96
N VAL A 605 10.79 17.83 9.89
CA VAL A 605 9.58 17.63 10.70
C VAL A 605 9.86 16.56 11.74
N SER A 606 9.51 16.84 13.00
CA SER A 606 9.43 15.85 14.09
C SER A 606 7.97 15.78 14.58
N ARG A 607 7.22 14.79 14.09
CA ARG A 607 5.82 14.53 14.46
C ARG A 607 5.78 13.61 15.68
N VAL A 608 5.45 14.17 16.84
CA VAL A 608 5.40 13.46 18.13
C VAL A 608 3.94 13.17 18.49
N ILE A 609 3.62 11.88 18.63
CA ILE A 609 2.31 11.37 19.03
C ILE A 609 2.46 10.67 20.38
N SER A 610 1.73 11.12 21.40
CA SER A 610 1.74 10.55 22.74
C SER A 610 0.36 10.00 23.09
N ALA A 611 0.31 8.74 23.54
CA ALA A 611 -0.93 8.05 23.91
C ALA A 611 -0.84 7.45 25.32
N ARG A 612 -1.96 7.46 26.04
CA ARG A 612 -2.12 6.86 27.37
C ARG A 612 -3.31 5.90 27.35
N LEU A 613 -3.06 4.61 27.58
CA LEU A 613 -4.12 3.60 27.68
C LEU A 613 -4.31 3.16 29.14
N PRO A 614 -5.54 3.12 29.67
CA PRO A 614 -5.83 2.56 30.98
C PRO A 614 -5.62 1.04 31.03
N THR A 615 -5.29 0.53 32.20
CA THR A 615 -5.08 -0.90 32.44
C THR A 615 -6.24 -1.53 33.20
N VAL A 616 -6.55 -2.79 32.92
CA VAL A 616 -7.70 -3.51 33.50
C VAL A 616 -7.37 -4.96 33.89
N ASP A 617 -8.02 -5.46 34.93
CA ASP A 617 -7.97 -6.86 35.34
C ASP A 617 -9.08 -7.72 34.69
N SER A 618 -10.17 -7.10 34.25
CA SER A 618 -11.32 -7.80 33.66
C SER A 618 -11.15 -8.05 32.16
N ILE A 619 -11.24 -9.33 31.76
CA ILE A 619 -11.26 -9.75 30.35
C ILE A 619 -12.43 -9.10 29.61
N SER A 620 -13.63 -9.06 30.20
CA SER A 620 -14.81 -8.41 29.57
C SER A 620 -14.58 -6.90 29.36
N ALA A 621 -13.94 -6.23 30.33
CA ALA A 621 -13.61 -4.81 30.18
C ALA A 621 -12.59 -4.55 29.07
N TYR A 622 -11.64 -5.47 28.86
CA TYR A 622 -10.67 -5.45 27.76
C TYR A 622 -11.34 -5.74 26.40
N LEU A 623 -12.11 -6.83 26.29
CA LEU A 623 -12.82 -7.22 25.06
C LEU A 623 -13.74 -6.10 24.58
N GLY A 624 -14.51 -5.47 25.47
CA GLY A 624 -15.33 -4.27 25.18
C GLY A 624 -14.52 -2.99 24.92
N SER A 625 -13.23 -3.10 24.61
CA SER A 625 -12.37 -2.02 24.10
C SER A 625 -11.50 -2.44 22.92
N VAL A 626 -11.64 -3.68 22.43
CA VAL A 626 -10.93 -4.19 21.25
C VAL A 626 -11.49 -3.52 20.00
N GLN A 627 -10.61 -3.24 19.04
CA GLN A 627 -10.96 -2.74 17.71
C GLN A 627 -10.80 -3.90 16.71
N ASP A 628 -11.91 -4.55 16.37
CA ASP A 628 -11.95 -5.79 15.58
C ASP A 628 -11.21 -5.71 14.24
N GLU A 629 -11.43 -4.62 13.51
CA GLU A 629 -10.82 -4.40 12.20
C GLU A 629 -9.30 -4.22 12.31
N VAL A 630 -8.85 -3.45 13.31
CA VAL A 630 -7.42 -3.22 13.60
C VAL A 630 -6.75 -4.52 14.05
N ALA A 631 -7.40 -5.26 14.95
CA ALA A 631 -6.94 -6.59 15.38
C ALA A 631 -6.88 -7.58 14.20
N GLY A 632 -7.89 -7.56 13.32
CA GLY A 632 -7.94 -8.34 12.09
C GLY A 632 -6.78 -8.03 11.14
N VAL A 633 -6.51 -6.74 10.89
CA VAL A 633 -5.37 -6.30 10.05
C VAL A 633 -4.02 -6.71 10.66
N LEU A 634 -3.82 -6.56 11.98
CA LEU A 634 -2.59 -6.98 12.65
C LEU A 634 -2.40 -8.50 12.61
N ILE A 635 -3.46 -9.28 12.83
CA ILE A 635 -3.45 -10.74 12.69
C ILE A 635 -3.12 -11.13 11.25
N ALA A 636 -3.74 -10.46 10.27
CA ALA A 636 -3.53 -10.71 8.85
C ALA A 636 -2.09 -10.40 8.42
N LYS A 637 -1.54 -9.21 8.73
CA LYS A 637 -0.14 -8.83 8.40
C LYS A 637 0.87 -9.82 9.02
N ARG A 638 0.69 -10.21 10.29
CA ARG A 638 1.52 -11.22 10.97
C ARG A 638 1.44 -12.62 10.34
N THR A 639 0.27 -12.98 9.81
CA THR A 639 0.04 -14.26 9.12
C THR A 639 0.67 -14.24 7.72
N LEU A 640 0.44 -13.16 6.96
CA LEU A 640 0.93 -13.01 5.59
C LEU A 640 2.45 -12.86 5.51
N LEU A 641 3.11 -12.31 6.54
CA LEU A 641 4.57 -12.27 6.63
C LEU A 641 5.22 -13.67 6.54
N ARG A 642 4.48 -14.71 6.94
CA ARG A 642 4.91 -16.12 6.88
C ARG A 642 4.51 -16.79 5.56
N ALA A 643 3.48 -16.31 4.87
CA ALA A 643 2.94 -16.86 3.63
C ALA A 643 3.79 -16.48 2.39
N LYS A 644 5.08 -16.83 2.39
CA LYS A 644 6.03 -16.41 1.34
C LYS A 644 5.78 -17.08 0.00
N SER A 645 5.34 -18.34 0.00
CA SER A 645 4.99 -19.12 -1.17
C SER A 645 3.52 -19.56 -1.16
N ALA A 646 3.06 -20.17 -2.25
CA ALA A 646 1.77 -20.87 -2.31
C ALA A 646 1.61 -21.95 -1.21
N ASN A 647 2.67 -22.70 -0.88
CA ASN A 647 2.63 -23.75 0.14
C ASN A 647 2.51 -23.16 1.54
N ASP A 648 3.32 -22.14 1.87
CA ASP A 648 3.25 -21.47 3.18
C ASP A 648 1.86 -20.86 3.44
N ALA A 649 1.19 -20.40 2.37
CA ALA A 649 -0.18 -19.88 2.47
C ALA A 649 -1.20 -20.94 2.88
N LEU A 650 -1.02 -22.21 2.50
CA LEU A 650 -1.88 -23.32 2.94
C LEU A 650 -1.73 -23.57 4.45
N ASP A 651 -0.50 -23.59 4.96
CA ASP A 651 -0.22 -23.73 6.39
C ASP A 651 -0.78 -22.53 7.19
N MET A 652 -0.71 -21.33 6.61
CA MET A 652 -1.27 -20.13 7.22
C MET A 652 -2.80 -20.15 7.27
N LYS A 653 -3.51 -20.79 6.34
CA LYS A 653 -4.96 -21.02 6.46
C LYS A 653 -5.29 -21.89 7.68
N GLY A 654 -4.52 -22.95 7.93
CA GLY A 654 -4.65 -23.76 9.15
C GLY A 654 -4.38 -22.95 10.43
N THR A 655 -3.44 -22.01 10.37
CA THR A 655 -3.15 -21.08 11.48
C THR A 655 -4.32 -20.13 11.78
N ILE A 656 -5.11 -19.75 10.77
CA ILE A 656 -6.37 -18.99 10.97
C ILE A 656 -7.46 -19.89 11.60
N ASP A 657 -7.60 -21.13 11.12
CA ASP A 657 -8.58 -22.09 11.64
C ASP A 657 -8.36 -22.40 13.14
N GLU A 658 -7.10 -22.57 13.57
CA GLU A 658 -6.75 -22.74 15.00
C GLU A 658 -6.93 -21.46 15.82
N ARG A 659 -6.77 -20.27 15.21
CA ARG A 659 -6.94 -18.99 15.89
C ARG A 659 -8.39 -18.76 16.34
N ILE A 660 -9.35 -19.09 15.49
CA ILE A 660 -10.79 -19.00 15.82
C ILE A 660 -11.13 -19.90 17.02
N LYS A 661 -10.62 -21.13 17.03
CA LYS A 661 -10.77 -22.07 18.16
C LYS A 661 -10.20 -21.50 19.44
N ASP A 662 -8.96 -20.99 19.39
CA ASP A 662 -8.28 -20.46 20.58
C ASP A 662 -8.96 -19.21 21.15
N ILE A 663 -9.49 -18.32 20.30
CA ILE A 663 -10.31 -17.17 20.75
C ILE A 663 -11.61 -17.66 21.41
N ALA A 664 -12.34 -18.57 20.76
CA ALA A 664 -13.60 -19.10 21.28
C ALA A 664 -13.42 -19.82 22.64
N VAL A 665 -12.30 -20.52 22.84
CA VAL A 665 -11.99 -21.23 24.09
C VAL A 665 -11.48 -20.31 25.19
N LYS A 666 -10.70 -19.27 24.88
CA LYS A 666 -10.08 -18.39 25.90
C LYS A 666 -10.91 -17.17 26.28
N PHE A 667 -11.71 -16.65 25.34
CA PHE A 667 -12.46 -15.42 25.49
C PHE A 667 -13.97 -15.62 25.36
N GLY A 668 -14.41 -16.68 24.66
CA GLY A 668 -15.81 -17.04 24.51
C GLY A 668 -16.37 -17.83 25.71
N SER A 669 -17.62 -18.29 25.58
CA SER A 669 -18.32 -19.05 26.62
C SER A 669 -18.85 -20.38 26.08
N GLN A 670 -18.59 -21.48 26.79
CA GLN A 670 -19.16 -22.78 26.42
C GLN A 670 -20.67 -22.81 26.70
N MET A 671 -21.45 -23.24 25.70
CA MET A 671 -22.91 -23.32 25.81
C MET A 671 -23.35 -24.37 26.84
N PRO A 672 -24.34 -24.07 27.71
CA PRO A 672 -24.84 -25.03 28.69
C PRO A 672 -25.25 -26.37 28.06
N LYS A 673 -24.78 -27.47 28.64
CA LYS A 673 -25.06 -28.85 28.21
C LYS A 673 -24.61 -29.20 26.77
N SER A 674 -23.76 -28.38 26.15
CA SER A 674 -23.25 -28.60 24.78
C SER A 674 -21.71 -28.58 24.73
N LYS A 675 -21.14 -29.12 23.66
CA LYS A 675 -19.70 -28.97 23.30
C LYS A 675 -19.44 -27.78 22.38
N LEU A 676 -20.46 -26.96 22.13
CA LEU A 676 -20.37 -25.73 21.34
C LEU A 676 -19.88 -24.55 22.19
N TYR A 677 -19.04 -23.71 21.61
CA TYR A 677 -18.60 -22.44 22.18
C TYR A 677 -19.30 -21.27 21.48
N GLN A 678 -19.77 -20.30 22.24
CA GLN A 678 -20.21 -19.00 21.73
C GLN A 678 -18.98 -18.12 21.56
N PHE A 679 -18.80 -17.57 20.36
CA PHE A 679 -17.74 -16.59 20.10
C PHE A 679 -18.01 -15.28 20.88
N PRO A 680 -16.98 -14.54 21.33
CA PRO A 680 -17.18 -13.24 21.98
C PRO A 680 -18.01 -12.29 21.10
N LYS A 681 -19.09 -11.73 21.66
CA LYS A 681 -19.96 -10.79 20.94
C LYS A 681 -19.26 -9.45 20.68
N GLU A 682 -18.29 -9.10 21.53
CA GLU A 682 -17.43 -7.93 21.40
C GLU A 682 -16.46 -8.07 20.21
N LEU A 683 -16.29 -9.29 19.67
CA LEU A 683 -15.42 -9.60 18.54
C LEU A 683 -16.23 -10.10 17.31
N SER A 684 -17.42 -9.52 17.07
CA SER A 684 -18.37 -10.05 16.09
C SER A 684 -17.91 -9.96 14.63
N VAL A 685 -17.07 -8.97 14.29
CA VAL A 685 -16.60 -8.70 12.92
C VAL A 685 -15.34 -9.51 12.60
N LEU A 686 -14.46 -9.67 13.59
CA LEU A 686 -13.18 -10.39 13.46
C LEU A 686 -13.26 -11.77 12.77
N PRO A 687 -14.17 -12.71 13.11
CA PRO A 687 -14.19 -14.04 12.49
C PRO A 687 -14.56 -13.97 11.00
N GLU A 688 -15.39 -13.02 10.58
CA GLU A 688 -15.78 -12.86 9.17
C GLU A 688 -14.63 -12.25 8.35
N LEU A 689 -13.88 -11.28 8.89
CA LEU A 689 -12.64 -10.79 8.30
C LEU A 689 -11.61 -11.92 8.10
N LEU A 690 -11.44 -12.78 9.11
CA LEU A 690 -10.52 -13.91 9.03
C LEU A 690 -11.00 -15.01 8.07
N PHE A 691 -12.32 -15.18 7.90
CA PHE A 691 -12.89 -16.04 6.87
C PHE A 691 -12.59 -15.51 5.46
N HIS A 692 -12.81 -14.21 5.22
CA HIS A 692 -12.47 -13.56 3.95
C HIS A 692 -10.95 -13.63 3.67
N LEU A 693 -10.09 -13.39 4.66
CA LEU A 693 -8.63 -13.56 4.53
C LEU A 693 -8.25 -14.97 4.04
N ARG A 694 -8.90 -16.00 4.60
CA ARG A 694 -8.62 -17.42 4.34
C ARG A 694 -9.07 -17.89 2.95
N ARG A 695 -10.19 -17.38 2.43
CA ARG A 695 -10.72 -17.70 1.09
C ARG A 695 -10.25 -16.75 -0.02
N GLY A 696 -9.92 -15.52 0.36
CA GLY A 696 -9.58 -14.40 -0.51
C GLY A 696 -8.22 -14.53 -1.22
N PRO A 697 -7.79 -13.51 -1.97
CA PRO A 697 -6.61 -13.58 -2.83
C PRO A 697 -5.27 -13.61 -2.08
N LEU A 698 -5.26 -13.24 -0.79
CA LEU A 698 -4.06 -13.21 0.04
C LEU A 698 -3.57 -14.63 0.42
N LEU A 699 -4.48 -15.49 0.92
CA LEU A 699 -4.16 -16.88 1.32
C LEU A 699 -4.88 -17.96 0.48
N GLY A 700 -6.03 -17.63 -0.10
CA GLY A 700 -6.87 -18.56 -0.86
C GLY A 700 -6.42 -18.78 -2.31
N GLY A 701 -7.24 -19.54 -3.04
CA GLY A 701 -6.92 -20.00 -4.40
C GLY A 701 -7.32 -19.08 -5.55
N ILE A 702 -7.77 -17.84 -5.27
CA ILE A 702 -8.34 -16.96 -6.30
C ILE A 702 -7.27 -16.46 -7.28
N LEU A 703 -6.04 -16.21 -6.83
CA LEU A 703 -4.92 -15.86 -7.69
C LEU A 703 -4.13 -17.11 -8.07
N GLY A 704 -3.84 -17.24 -9.37
CA GLY A 704 -3.26 -18.45 -9.95
C GLY A 704 -1.73 -18.43 -10.00
N HIS A 705 -1.15 -17.28 -10.34
CA HIS A 705 0.28 -17.16 -10.61
C HIS A 705 1.05 -16.59 -9.40
N GLU A 706 2.33 -17.00 -9.25
CA GLU A 706 3.11 -16.61 -8.07
C GLU A 706 3.54 -15.13 -8.10
N ASP A 707 3.67 -14.54 -9.29
CA ASP A 707 3.93 -13.10 -9.43
C ASP A 707 2.79 -12.25 -8.85
N GLU A 708 1.53 -12.60 -9.15
CA GLU A 708 0.34 -11.91 -8.63
C GLU A 708 0.27 -12.01 -7.09
N ARG A 709 0.50 -13.21 -6.56
CA ARG A 709 0.53 -13.46 -5.11
C ARG A 709 1.64 -12.68 -4.43
N SER A 710 2.84 -12.66 -5.02
CA SER A 710 4.01 -11.97 -4.46
C SER A 710 3.77 -10.47 -4.36
N VAL A 711 3.24 -9.85 -5.43
CA VAL A 711 2.87 -8.42 -5.43
C VAL A 711 1.79 -8.12 -4.42
N LEU A 712 0.67 -8.86 -4.45
CA LEU A 712 -0.46 -8.58 -3.57
C LEU A 712 -0.07 -8.69 -2.09
N ARG A 713 0.70 -9.72 -1.72
CA ARG A 713 1.16 -9.92 -0.35
C ARG A 713 2.16 -8.85 0.09
N ASN A 714 3.11 -8.46 -0.77
CA ASN A 714 4.05 -7.40 -0.41
C ASN A 714 3.36 -6.03 -0.30
N LEU A 715 2.44 -5.70 -1.22
CA LEU A 715 1.59 -4.50 -1.11
C LEU A 715 0.83 -4.51 0.23
N PHE A 716 0.16 -5.62 0.55
CA PHE A 716 -0.61 -5.77 1.79
C PHE A 716 0.23 -5.58 3.06
N LEU A 717 1.47 -6.06 3.09
CA LEU A 717 2.35 -5.90 4.26
C LEU A 717 2.68 -4.43 4.53
N ASN A 718 2.85 -3.60 3.49
CA ASN A 718 3.20 -2.18 3.60
C ASN A 718 1.99 -1.23 3.64
N ALA A 719 0.83 -1.65 3.13
CA ALA A 719 -0.39 -0.84 2.99
C ALA A 719 -0.87 -0.18 4.31
N SER A 720 -1.56 0.96 4.19
CA SER A 720 -2.32 1.62 5.26
C SER A 720 -3.42 0.74 5.85
N PHE A 721 -4.04 1.18 6.95
CA PHE A 721 -5.17 0.47 7.56
C PHE A 721 -6.33 0.26 6.58
N ASP A 722 -6.83 1.32 5.93
CA ASP A 722 -7.99 1.27 5.04
C ASP A 722 -7.77 0.32 3.86
N LEU A 723 -6.61 0.42 3.21
CA LEU A 723 -6.27 -0.46 2.09
C LEU A 723 -6.08 -1.91 2.58
N SER A 724 -5.44 -2.11 3.73
CA SER A 724 -5.30 -3.45 4.32
C SER A 724 -6.66 -4.08 4.62
N LEU A 725 -7.60 -3.33 5.18
CA LEU A 725 -8.95 -3.80 5.49
C LEU A 725 -9.69 -4.23 4.22
N ARG A 726 -9.70 -3.40 3.17
CA ARG A 726 -10.33 -3.72 1.88
C ARG A 726 -9.65 -4.87 1.13
N MET A 727 -8.35 -5.12 1.37
CA MET A 727 -7.64 -6.29 0.82
C MET A 727 -7.91 -7.59 1.61
N ILE A 728 -8.36 -7.50 2.87
CA ILE A 728 -8.75 -8.65 3.70
C ILE A 728 -10.17 -9.08 3.37
N ALA A 729 -11.11 -8.13 3.39
CA ALA A 729 -12.54 -8.36 3.18
C ALA A 729 -13.13 -7.25 2.29
N PRO A 730 -13.95 -7.60 1.28
CA PRO A 730 -14.50 -6.63 0.36
C PRO A 730 -15.66 -5.84 0.97
N ARG A 731 -15.77 -4.56 0.59
CA ARG A 731 -16.94 -3.72 0.88
C ARG A 731 -18.01 -3.93 -0.19
N CYS A 732 -19.22 -4.33 0.18
CA CYS A 732 -20.33 -4.56 -0.75
C CYS A 732 -21.35 -3.41 -0.65
N LEU A 733 -21.59 -2.72 -1.77
CA LEU A 733 -22.47 -1.54 -1.86
C LEU A 733 -23.51 -1.75 -2.97
N MET A 734 -24.77 -1.94 -2.61
CA MET A 734 -25.87 -2.08 -3.58
C MET A 734 -26.44 -0.70 -3.95
N HIS A 735 -26.55 -0.45 -5.24
CA HIS A 735 -27.17 0.75 -5.81
C HIS A 735 -28.68 0.77 -5.52
N ARG A 736 -29.18 1.95 -5.13
CA ARG A 736 -30.58 2.25 -4.86
C ARG A 736 -31.04 3.41 -5.75
N GLU A 737 -32.36 3.59 -5.88
CA GLU A 737 -32.91 4.69 -6.66
C GLU A 737 -32.41 6.06 -6.13
N GLY A 738 -32.33 7.04 -7.03
CA GLY A 738 -31.77 8.37 -6.71
C GLY A 738 -30.22 8.42 -6.64
N GLY A 739 -29.51 7.35 -7.03
CA GLY A 739 -28.04 7.32 -6.99
C GLY A 739 -27.46 7.13 -5.59
N THR A 740 -28.27 6.59 -4.67
CA THR A 740 -27.85 6.28 -3.30
C THR A 740 -27.33 4.83 -3.22
N PHE A 741 -26.58 4.50 -2.17
CA PHE A 741 -25.98 3.18 -1.99
C PHE A 741 -26.19 2.65 -0.58
N GLU A 742 -26.52 1.36 -0.48
CA GLU A 742 -26.70 0.63 0.77
C GLU A 742 -25.54 -0.34 0.97
N GLU A 743 -24.92 -0.32 2.15
CA GLU A 743 -23.84 -1.25 2.51
C GLU A 743 -24.41 -2.58 3.01
N LEU A 744 -23.84 -3.67 2.51
CA LEU A 744 -24.31 -5.04 2.74
C LEU A 744 -23.14 -5.95 3.16
N PRO A 745 -23.42 -7.09 3.80
CA PRO A 745 -22.46 -8.19 3.86
C PRO A 745 -22.06 -8.62 2.44
N ALA A 746 -20.79 -8.98 2.26
CA ALA A 746 -20.24 -9.43 0.98
C ALA A 746 -20.64 -10.89 0.66
N TYR A 747 -21.94 -11.16 0.65
CA TYR A 747 -22.55 -12.46 0.45
C TYR A 747 -23.15 -12.55 -0.96
N ASP A 748 -23.19 -13.74 -1.53
CA ASP A 748 -23.81 -13.98 -2.85
C ASP A 748 -25.29 -13.59 -2.93
N LEU A 749 -26.00 -13.59 -1.79
CA LEU A 749 -27.35 -13.07 -1.61
C LEU A 749 -27.55 -11.60 -2.07
N ALA A 750 -26.46 -10.83 -2.22
CA ALA A 750 -26.48 -9.48 -2.80
C ALA A 750 -26.69 -9.46 -4.33
N MET A 751 -26.50 -10.58 -5.03
CA MET A 751 -26.61 -10.69 -6.49
C MET A 751 -28.06 -10.79 -6.97
N GLN A 752 -28.85 -9.74 -6.74
CA GLN A 752 -30.26 -9.68 -7.14
C GLN A 752 -30.38 -9.18 -8.59
N SER A 753 -31.13 -9.88 -9.44
CA SER A 753 -31.18 -9.61 -10.89
C SER A 753 -31.73 -8.22 -11.26
N ASP A 754 -32.44 -7.55 -10.35
CA ASP A 754 -32.98 -6.20 -10.48
C ASP A 754 -32.06 -5.09 -9.90
N ALA A 755 -30.87 -5.45 -9.41
CA ALA A 755 -29.93 -4.54 -8.75
C ALA A 755 -28.60 -4.36 -9.49
N ALA A 756 -27.86 -3.33 -9.09
CA ALA A 756 -26.44 -3.15 -9.40
C ALA A 756 -25.64 -3.11 -8.10
N VAL A 757 -24.46 -3.71 -8.08
CA VAL A 757 -23.63 -3.84 -6.87
C VAL A 757 -22.19 -3.47 -7.17
N VAL A 758 -21.59 -2.63 -6.32
CA VAL A 758 -20.17 -2.30 -6.30
C VAL A 758 -19.50 -3.08 -5.18
N LEU A 759 -18.40 -3.75 -5.48
CA LEU A 759 -17.61 -4.54 -4.55
C LEU A 759 -16.17 -4.04 -4.55
N ASP A 760 -15.80 -3.24 -3.55
CA ASP A 760 -14.43 -2.74 -3.37
C ASP A 760 -13.58 -3.76 -2.60
N HIS A 761 -12.54 -4.29 -3.25
CA HIS A 761 -11.61 -5.26 -2.69
C HIS A 761 -10.15 -4.79 -2.74
N GLY A 762 -9.93 -3.49 -2.51
CA GLY A 762 -8.60 -2.92 -2.33
C GLY A 762 -7.88 -2.64 -3.66
N THR A 763 -7.38 -3.69 -4.33
CA THR A 763 -6.65 -3.60 -5.61
C THR A 763 -7.54 -3.77 -6.84
N ASP A 764 -8.73 -4.34 -6.66
CA ASP A 764 -9.77 -4.43 -7.68
C ASP A 764 -11.07 -3.82 -7.10
N VAL A 765 -11.82 -3.11 -7.94
CA VAL A 765 -13.22 -2.74 -7.66
C VAL A 765 -14.09 -3.33 -8.74
N PHE A 766 -15.08 -4.13 -8.34
CA PHE A 766 -15.95 -4.85 -9.26
C PHE A 766 -17.34 -4.23 -9.27
N ILE A 767 -17.91 -3.99 -10.44
CA ILE A 767 -19.29 -3.55 -10.64
C ILE A 767 -20.04 -4.72 -11.28
N TRP A 768 -21.15 -5.14 -10.68
CA TRP A 768 -22.01 -6.19 -11.20
C TRP A 768 -23.41 -5.65 -11.46
N LEU A 769 -23.95 -5.97 -12.64
CA LEU A 769 -25.30 -5.60 -13.09
C LEU A 769 -26.18 -6.85 -13.21
N GLY A 770 -27.29 -6.87 -12.50
CA GLY A 770 -28.34 -7.89 -12.65
C GLY A 770 -29.03 -7.83 -14.03
N ALA A 771 -29.49 -8.97 -14.51
CA ALA A 771 -30.04 -9.12 -15.86
C ALA A 771 -31.39 -8.38 -16.08
N GLU A 772 -32.23 -8.25 -15.04
CA GLU A 772 -33.50 -7.52 -15.12
C GLU A 772 -33.30 -6.01 -15.08
N LEU A 773 -32.25 -5.53 -14.42
CA LEU A 773 -31.85 -4.12 -14.45
C LEU A 773 -31.17 -3.75 -15.77
N ASP A 774 -30.30 -4.63 -16.29
CA ASP A 774 -29.63 -4.43 -17.58
C ASP A 774 -30.61 -4.45 -18.76
N ALA A 775 -31.69 -5.25 -18.68
CA ALA A 775 -32.78 -5.26 -19.65
C ALA A 775 -33.67 -4.01 -19.62
N GLN A 776 -33.57 -3.16 -18.59
CA GLN A 776 -34.27 -1.88 -18.51
C GLN A 776 -33.40 -0.77 -19.11
N ASP A 777 -33.46 -0.62 -20.43
CA ASP A 777 -32.76 0.43 -21.18
C ASP A 777 -32.93 1.81 -20.52
N GLY A 778 -31.82 2.53 -20.38
CA GLY A 778 -31.74 3.81 -19.64
C GLY A 778 -31.53 3.64 -18.13
N LYS A 779 -32.32 2.80 -17.44
CA LYS A 779 -32.13 2.56 -15.99
C LYS A 779 -30.82 1.83 -15.68
N GLY A 780 -30.55 0.73 -16.39
CA GLY A 780 -29.30 -0.02 -16.23
C GLY A 780 -28.06 0.81 -16.56
N ALA A 781 -28.15 1.66 -17.59
CA ALA A 781 -27.08 2.59 -17.96
C ALA A 781 -26.84 3.67 -16.90
N ALA A 782 -27.90 4.24 -16.30
CA ALA A 782 -27.79 5.21 -15.22
C ALA A 782 -27.18 4.58 -13.95
N ALA A 783 -27.60 3.37 -13.59
CA ALA A 783 -27.04 2.62 -12.46
C ALA A 783 -25.54 2.33 -12.67
N LEU A 784 -25.14 1.87 -13.86
CA LEU A 784 -23.73 1.65 -14.19
C LEU A 784 -22.90 2.93 -14.10
N ALA A 785 -23.42 4.07 -14.57
CA ALA A 785 -22.74 5.36 -14.46
C ALA A 785 -22.57 5.81 -13.00
N ALA A 786 -23.59 5.64 -12.17
CA ALA A 786 -23.51 5.92 -10.73
C ALA A 786 -22.49 4.99 -10.04
N CYS A 787 -22.51 3.70 -10.35
CA CYS A 787 -21.54 2.72 -9.82
C CYS A 787 -20.08 3.05 -10.22
N ARG A 788 -19.85 3.54 -11.45
CA ARG A 788 -18.51 3.97 -11.90
C ARG A 788 -18.06 5.24 -11.16
N THR A 789 -18.92 6.23 -11.06
CA THR A 789 -18.66 7.48 -10.32
C THR A 789 -18.26 7.18 -8.88
N LEU A 790 -19.03 6.33 -8.19
CA LEU A 790 -18.70 5.87 -6.83
C LEU A 790 -17.37 5.12 -6.77
N ALA A 791 -17.09 4.22 -7.72
CA ALA A 791 -15.83 3.48 -7.77
C ALA A 791 -14.61 4.40 -7.96
N GLU A 792 -14.75 5.47 -8.76
CA GLU A 792 -13.73 6.50 -8.93
C GLU A 792 -13.53 7.33 -7.64
N GLU A 793 -14.62 7.81 -7.02
CA GLU A 793 -14.59 8.53 -5.73
C GLU A 793 -13.93 7.71 -4.60
N LEU A 794 -14.28 6.43 -4.46
CA LEU A 794 -13.72 5.53 -3.43
C LEU A 794 -12.22 5.21 -3.63
N THR A 795 -11.64 5.55 -4.78
CA THR A 795 -10.31 5.11 -5.20
C THR A 795 -9.39 6.24 -5.67
N GLU A 796 -9.86 7.49 -5.64
CA GLU A 796 -9.13 8.70 -6.05
C GLU A 796 -7.72 8.76 -5.42
N MET A 797 -7.63 8.69 -4.10
CA MET A 797 -6.37 8.82 -3.34
C MET A 797 -5.64 7.48 -3.11
N ARG A 798 -6.07 6.39 -3.76
CA ARG A 798 -5.52 5.05 -3.53
C ARG A 798 -4.26 4.81 -4.35
N PHE A 799 -3.26 4.15 -3.76
CA PHE A 799 -2.10 3.65 -4.50
C PHE A 799 -1.85 2.16 -4.19
N PRO A 800 -1.72 1.28 -5.21
CA PRO A 800 -1.96 1.54 -6.63
C PRO A 800 -3.41 1.96 -6.92
N ALA A 801 -3.63 2.60 -8.07
CA ALA A 801 -4.99 2.80 -8.59
C ALA A 801 -5.57 1.41 -8.92
N PRO A 802 -6.75 1.06 -8.36
CA PRO A 802 -7.32 -0.27 -8.54
C PRO A 802 -7.96 -0.42 -9.92
N ARG A 803 -8.08 -1.67 -10.37
CA ARG A 803 -8.79 -1.99 -11.62
C ARG A 803 -10.30 -1.90 -11.39
N ILE A 804 -10.98 -1.02 -12.12
CA ILE A 804 -12.45 -0.90 -12.09
C ILE A 804 -13.05 -1.78 -13.20
N LEU A 805 -13.62 -2.91 -12.81
CA LEU A 805 -14.10 -3.95 -13.74
C LEU A 805 -15.63 -4.08 -13.67
N ALA A 806 -16.32 -3.96 -14.80
CA ALA A 806 -17.78 -4.05 -14.86
C ALA A 806 -18.25 -5.33 -15.58
N PHE A 807 -19.20 -6.04 -14.99
CA PHE A 807 -19.74 -7.31 -15.48
C PHE A 807 -21.27 -7.32 -15.45
N LYS A 808 -21.86 -8.20 -16.27
CA LYS A 808 -23.30 -8.49 -16.28
C LYS A 808 -23.57 -9.88 -15.71
N GLU A 809 -24.75 -10.09 -15.13
CA GLU A 809 -25.26 -11.42 -14.75
C GLU A 809 -25.16 -12.41 -15.92
N GLY A 810 -24.82 -13.67 -15.62
CA GLY A 810 -24.60 -14.72 -16.63
C GLY A 810 -23.33 -14.59 -17.47
N SER A 811 -22.60 -13.46 -17.42
CA SER A 811 -21.33 -13.33 -18.15
C SER A 811 -20.22 -14.17 -17.52
N SER A 812 -19.32 -14.72 -18.35
CA SER A 812 -18.20 -15.55 -17.87
C SER A 812 -17.25 -14.79 -16.94
N GLN A 813 -17.13 -13.47 -17.10
CA GLN A 813 -16.27 -12.62 -16.27
C GLN A 813 -16.87 -12.29 -14.89
N ALA A 814 -18.19 -12.43 -14.70
CA ALA A 814 -18.83 -12.26 -13.39
C ALA A 814 -18.27 -13.21 -12.32
N ARG A 815 -17.57 -14.29 -12.71
CA ARG A 815 -16.82 -15.17 -11.80
C ARG A 815 -15.80 -14.41 -10.93
N TYR A 816 -15.22 -13.31 -11.41
CA TYR A 816 -14.31 -12.48 -10.61
C TYR A 816 -15.04 -11.88 -9.41
N PHE A 817 -16.24 -11.33 -9.62
CA PHE A 817 -17.13 -10.81 -8.58
C PHE A 817 -17.56 -11.95 -7.62
N VAL A 818 -18.15 -13.03 -8.14
CA VAL A 818 -18.65 -14.17 -7.35
C VAL A 818 -17.57 -14.77 -6.45
N SER A 819 -16.33 -14.90 -6.94
CA SER A 819 -15.21 -15.48 -6.18
C SER A 819 -14.85 -14.73 -4.89
N ARG A 820 -15.25 -13.45 -4.76
CA ARG A 820 -14.99 -12.64 -3.56
C ARG A 820 -16.04 -12.83 -2.46
N LEU A 821 -17.22 -13.34 -2.80
CA LEU A 821 -18.37 -13.39 -1.89
C LEU A 821 -18.37 -14.63 -0.99
N VAL A 822 -19.09 -14.55 0.13
CA VAL A 822 -19.43 -15.70 0.97
C VAL A 822 -20.57 -16.50 0.31
N PRO A 823 -20.47 -17.84 0.23
CA PRO A 823 -21.52 -18.69 -0.36
C PRO A 823 -22.69 -18.90 0.63
N ALA A 824 -23.38 -17.82 1.01
CA ALA A 824 -24.43 -17.81 2.02
C ALA A 824 -25.75 -18.42 1.53
N HIS A 825 -25.92 -18.64 0.23
CA HIS A 825 -27.04 -19.41 -0.33
C HIS A 825 -27.18 -20.82 0.26
N LYS A 826 -26.08 -21.40 0.79
CA LYS A 826 -26.02 -22.71 1.46
C LYS A 826 -26.64 -22.71 2.86
N ASP A 827 -26.60 -21.57 3.55
CA ASP A 827 -27.09 -21.48 4.93
C ASP A 827 -28.62 -21.68 5.01
N PRO A 828 -29.15 -22.20 6.12
CA PRO A 828 -30.58 -22.41 6.27
C PRO A 828 -31.34 -21.05 6.24
N PRO A 829 -32.60 -21.00 5.79
CA PRO A 829 -33.34 -19.75 5.55
C PRO A 829 -33.33 -18.75 6.71
N TYR A 830 -33.38 -19.22 7.95
CA TYR A 830 -33.37 -18.37 9.15
C TYR A 830 -32.02 -17.67 9.39
N GLU A 831 -30.91 -18.28 8.99
CA GLU A 831 -29.57 -17.66 9.06
C GLU A 831 -29.37 -16.64 7.94
N GLN A 832 -29.86 -16.99 6.74
CA GLN A 832 -29.91 -16.06 5.60
C GLN A 832 -30.70 -14.79 5.96
N GLU A 833 -31.87 -14.93 6.59
CA GLU A 833 -32.72 -13.80 7.01
C GLU A 833 -32.23 -13.06 8.26
N ALA A 834 -31.37 -13.67 9.06
CA ALA A 834 -30.71 -13.00 10.19
C ALA A 834 -29.57 -12.11 9.70
N ARG A 835 -28.73 -12.63 8.79
CA ARG A 835 -27.53 -11.93 8.28
C ARG A 835 -27.81 -11.04 7.07
N PHE A 836 -28.85 -11.31 6.30
CA PHE A 836 -29.26 -10.54 5.12
C PHE A 836 -30.76 -10.20 5.22
N PRO A 837 -31.17 -9.26 6.09
CA PRO A 837 -32.58 -8.93 6.33
C PRO A 837 -33.35 -8.50 5.07
N GLN A 838 -32.66 -7.98 4.06
CA GLN A 838 -33.21 -7.59 2.76
C GLN A 838 -33.82 -8.79 2.00
N LEU A 839 -33.49 -10.05 2.33
CA LEU A 839 -34.21 -11.20 1.78
C LEU A 839 -35.71 -11.22 2.15
N ARG A 840 -36.11 -10.51 3.22
CA ARG A 840 -37.52 -10.43 3.66
C ARG A 840 -38.37 -9.55 2.76
N THR A 841 -37.79 -8.72 1.90
CA THR A 841 -38.53 -7.90 0.92
C THR A 841 -38.76 -8.62 -0.41
N LEU A 842 -38.10 -9.76 -0.64
CA LEU A 842 -38.26 -10.56 -1.85
C LEU A 842 -39.50 -11.46 -1.76
N THR A 843 -40.22 -11.60 -2.88
CA THR A 843 -41.29 -12.59 -3.00
C THR A 843 -40.73 -14.02 -2.98
N THR A 844 -41.58 -15.01 -2.67
CA THR A 844 -41.20 -16.44 -2.72
C THR A 844 -40.64 -16.84 -4.09
N GLU A 845 -41.19 -16.27 -5.17
CA GLU A 845 -40.75 -16.51 -6.54
C GLU A 845 -39.37 -15.89 -6.80
N GLN A 846 -39.15 -14.63 -6.44
CA GLN A 846 -37.84 -13.96 -6.53
C GLN A 846 -36.78 -14.70 -5.72
N ARG A 847 -37.10 -15.14 -4.49
CA ARG A 847 -36.17 -15.90 -3.64
C ARG A 847 -35.84 -17.27 -4.22
N THR A 848 -36.79 -17.93 -4.87
CA THR A 848 -36.56 -19.22 -5.56
C THR A 848 -35.68 -19.01 -6.79
N LYS A 849 -35.96 -17.98 -7.59
CA LYS A 849 -35.13 -17.59 -8.74
C LYS A 849 -33.70 -17.27 -8.33
N LEU A 850 -33.52 -16.41 -7.33
CA LEU A 850 -32.20 -16.05 -6.77
C LEU A 850 -31.42 -17.30 -6.36
N LYS A 851 -32.03 -18.22 -5.60
CA LYS A 851 -31.37 -19.49 -5.21
C LYS A 851 -30.98 -20.36 -6.39
N SER A 852 -31.77 -20.36 -7.48
CA SER A 852 -31.44 -21.11 -8.70
C SER A 852 -30.33 -20.49 -9.56
N SER A 853 -29.99 -19.21 -9.33
CA SER A 853 -28.93 -18.51 -10.08
C SER A 853 -27.51 -18.88 -9.61
N PHE A 854 -27.37 -19.40 -8.39
CA PHE A 854 -26.06 -19.59 -7.76
C PHE A 854 -25.32 -20.82 -8.29
N LEU A 855 -24.05 -20.59 -8.64
CA LEU A 855 -23.09 -21.64 -8.96
C LEU A 855 -22.75 -22.44 -7.70
N HIS A 856 -22.70 -23.77 -7.85
CA HIS A 856 -22.33 -24.67 -6.77
C HIS A 856 -20.80 -24.70 -6.65
N PHE A 857 -20.28 -24.36 -5.48
CA PHE A 857 -18.85 -24.43 -5.12
C PHE A 857 -18.66 -25.36 -3.91
N ASP A 858 -17.49 -25.97 -3.78
CA ASP A 858 -17.17 -26.82 -2.62
C ASP A 858 -16.84 -26.04 -1.34
N ASP A 859 -16.58 -24.73 -1.46
CA ASP A 859 -16.28 -23.85 -0.32
C ASP A 859 -17.44 -23.82 0.70
N PRO A 860 -17.17 -23.94 2.01
CA PRO A 860 -18.19 -23.80 3.04
C PRO A 860 -18.72 -22.36 3.11
N SER A 861 -19.94 -22.18 3.62
CA SER A 861 -20.39 -20.88 4.11
C SER A 861 -19.58 -20.42 5.32
N PHE A 862 -19.70 -19.14 5.69
CA PHE A 862 -19.11 -18.63 6.94
C PHE A 862 -19.63 -19.40 8.17
N CYS A 863 -20.94 -19.67 8.22
CA CYS A 863 -21.56 -20.35 9.34
C CYS A 863 -21.20 -21.85 9.39
N GLU A 864 -21.07 -22.53 8.24
CA GLU A 864 -20.55 -23.89 8.13
C GLU A 864 -19.11 -23.99 8.64
N TRP A 865 -18.24 -23.05 8.23
CA TRP A 865 -16.85 -22.98 8.66
C TRP A 865 -16.73 -22.81 10.18
N MET A 866 -17.45 -21.87 10.79
CA MET A 866 -17.48 -21.68 12.26
C MET A 866 -17.94 -22.96 12.97
N ARG A 867 -19.03 -23.60 12.49
CA ARG A 867 -19.57 -24.83 13.09
C ARG A 867 -18.64 -26.03 12.97
N SER A 868 -17.81 -26.10 11.92
CA SER A 868 -16.80 -27.16 11.77
C SER A 868 -15.83 -27.22 12.96
N PHE A 869 -15.65 -26.11 13.67
CA PHE A 869 -14.82 -25.98 14.86
C PHE A 869 -15.58 -26.12 16.18
N LYS A 870 -16.89 -26.42 16.13
CA LYS A 870 -17.82 -26.37 17.28
C LYS A 870 -17.94 -24.97 17.88
N VAL A 871 -17.78 -23.94 17.05
CA VAL A 871 -18.00 -22.55 17.43
C VAL A 871 -19.29 -22.07 16.78
N LEU A 872 -20.15 -21.38 17.54
CA LEU A 872 -21.30 -20.68 16.99
C LEU A 872 -20.82 -19.38 16.32
N PRO A 873 -21.26 -19.06 15.09
CA PRO A 873 -21.00 -17.76 14.51
C PRO A 873 -21.60 -16.67 15.42
N PRO A 874 -20.95 -15.50 15.58
CA PRO A 874 -21.52 -14.40 16.35
C PRO A 874 -22.85 -13.96 15.76
N GLU A 875 -23.72 -13.34 16.57
CA GLU A 875 -24.93 -12.72 16.04
C GLU A 875 -24.54 -11.52 15.14
N PRO A 876 -25.25 -11.30 14.02
CA PRO A 876 -25.02 -10.11 13.19
C PRO A 876 -25.33 -8.84 14.02
N SER A 877 -24.49 -7.83 13.84
CA SER A 877 -24.56 -6.51 14.50
C SER A 877 -25.72 -5.65 14.01
#